data_AF-A0A7W0VY56-F1
#
_entry.id   AF-A0A7W0VY56-F1
#
_cell.length_a   1.000
_cell.length_b   1.000
_cell.length_c   1.000
_cell.angle_alpha   90.00
_cell.angle_beta   90.00
_cell.angle_gamma   90.00
#
_symmetry.space_group_name_H-M   'P 1'
#
loop_
_entity.id
_entity.type
_entity.pdbx_description
1 polymer ?
#
loop_
_entity_poly.entity_id
_entity_poly.type
_entity_poly.pdbx_seq_one_letter_code
_entity_poly.pdbx_strand_id
1 'polypeptide(L)'
;MQKRFALVLLAGLVGFGLTGCPADPYSAKTWTKKLDDPRESERAVTELEQLGDPSAIPALGEAWAGQGKPVRMLQVIISLARPLTPEEAKAKYATDYETTGRKASWDAALPFLTRALTEVDEANPRSVDSAAKAADALGEAGLSDGLDALVDIASKPVTKKLIAAQVGAIRAIGKFDGEKARAAAALTKIIDREPPPHPKTAKDKEQGRSLEEKYGLFLGVTGAAINALGDLRVGSAAKTLALSMYRTPELFVQIRRALVATGPTAKDELRKILRGESAEVNQLFKDKRLDKYCGDKGDAPQDQCQPVSAKDFYPAVVLGDFYDPAATPDLLAALKRPAVPVYFMDDQPSPNTQYNAIFDALRKIGAADAAAPVRAMWAGGGGAAPKKGQPAPPPEDLNTKILAISAYPFLTRDGAGTEALGAIAADNKADDTLRQEAATAFARLSNDPKDLNILEDLAKKYFDASAAKKKEADGKPKAEADAADKVFEAKKKEVEKAKSDLLKFTHDTSKTAADIKAATAATKKVEDGFKEAKKVHKAAVAPYKNLENAAKAYKGYARMFQTHIARIEIAVRCKQDINCYAASLKIKPDEAAKNNAKYIKDIKDWSEDEKKGLAEAGVERAMLEIGKQGAKAASLTDTLLDAAKSDVRLVRQSVLLALPKIAKLPCSNCEDKLDAAIKAGEGKTTLGDLNLETTMLRNYFSWAGGKTPSAPTPEKAEAPAEK
;
A
#
# COMPACT_ATOMS: atom_id res chain seq x y z
N MET A 1 68.97 -77.14 33.41
CA MET A 1 68.83 -77.87 34.69
C MET A 1 67.51 -77.48 35.31
N GLN A 2 66.78 -78.49 35.83
CA GLN A 2 65.76 -78.43 36.88
C GLN A 2 64.44 -77.70 36.54
N LYS A 3 63.33 -78.44 36.35
CA LYS A 3 62.40 -78.96 37.40
C LYS A 3 61.59 -77.79 38.01
N ARG A 4 60.25 -77.80 38.19
CA ARG A 4 59.23 -78.86 38.38
C ARG A 4 57.87 -78.17 38.67
N PHE A 5 56.76 -78.85 38.36
CA PHE A 5 55.43 -78.93 39.06
C PHE A 5 54.68 -77.63 39.46
N ALA A 6 53.35 -77.53 39.53
CA ALA A 6 52.17 -78.39 39.39
C ALA A 6 50.96 -77.44 39.17
N LEU A 7 50.06 -77.70 38.21
CA LEU A 7 48.69 -78.19 38.39
C LEU A 7 47.97 -77.82 39.72
N VAL A 8 46.88 -77.05 39.64
CA VAL A 8 45.48 -77.42 39.97
C VAL A 8 44.55 -76.17 39.94
N LEU A 9 43.67 -76.15 38.93
CA LEU A 9 42.25 -75.75 38.90
C LEU A 9 41.66 -74.84 40.00
N LEU A 10 41.00 -73.72 39.61
CA LEU A 10 39.53 -73.60 39.57
C LEU A 10 39.04 -72.25 38.98
N ALA A 11 38.15 -72.37 37.98
CA ALA A 11 36.96 -71.56 37.67
C ALA A 11 36.92 -70.02 37.92
N GLY A 12 36.70 -69.27 36.83
CA GLY A 12 35.93 -68.03 36.86
C GLY A 12 36.45 -66.92 35.94
N LEU A 13 36.06 -66.92 34.66
CA LEU A 13 35.94 -65.72 33.80
C LEU A 13 35.38 -66.10 32.42
N VAL A 14 34.06 -66.33 32.36
CA VAL A 14 33.28 -66.20 31.12
C VAL A 14 32.46 -64.94 31.29
N GLY A 15 32.70 -63.95 30.43
CA GLY A 15 31.80 -62.82 30.26
C GLY A 15 32.50 -61.48 30.12
N PHE A 16 33.11 -61.22 28.96
CA PHE A 16 33.19 -59.87 28.38
C PHE A 16 33.45 -59.95 26.86
N GLY A 17 32.58 -59.30 26.09
CA GLY A 17 32.95 -58.71 24.79
C GLY A 17 32.48 -59.41 23.51
N LEU A 18 31.17 -59.53 23.27
CA LEU A 18 30.67 -59.56 21.89
C LEU A 18 30.61 -58.12 21.36
N THR A 19 31.68 -57.67 20.70
CA THR A 19 31.69 -56.45 19.90
C THR A 19 30.85 -56.68 18.62
N GLY A 20 29.59 -56.24 18.64
CA GLY A 20 28.76 -56.21 17.44
C GLY A 20 29.31 -55.24 16.39
N CYS A 21 29.09 -55.55 15.10
CA CYS A 21 29.50 -54.75 13.95
C CYS A 21 29.15 -53.26 14.14
N PRO A 22 30.03 -52.33 13.73
CA PRO A 22 29.74 -50.89 13.81
C PRO A 22 28.47 -50.58 13.02
N ALA A 23 27.55 -49.84 13.63
CA ALA A 23 26.31 -49.43 12.99
C ALA A 23 26.62 -48.59 11.73
N ASP A 24 25.88 -48.83 10.64
CA ASP A 24 26.07 -48.15 9.36
C ASP A 24 25.85 -46.63 9.52
N PRO A 25 26.89 -45.79 9.33
CA PRO A 25 26.77 -44.34 9.50
C PRO A 25 25.88 -43.68 8.44
N TYR A 26 25.53 -44.37 7.36
CA TYR A 26 24.64 -43.86 6.31
C TYR A 26 23.16 -44.26 6.51
N SER A 27 22.84 -44.96 7.60
CA SER A 27 21.47 -45.36 7.91
C SER A 27 20.81 -44.40 8.90
N ALA A 28 19.59 -43.92 8.59
CA ALA A 28 18.78 -43.13 9.52
C ALA A 28 18.55 -43.86 10.86
N LYS A 29 18.47 -45.20 10.85
CA LYS A 29 18.31 -46.02 12.05
C LYS A 29 19.51 -45.92 13.02
N THR A 30 20.70 -45.61 12.51
CA THR A 30 21.89 -45.41 13.34
C THR A 30 21.82 -44.11 14.12
N TRP A 31 21.36 -43.05 13.47
CA TRP A 31 21.30 -41.71 14.06
C TRP A 31 20.08 -41.50 14.95
N THR A 32 18.92 -42.09 14.60
CA THR A 32 17.71 -42.01 15.44
C THR A 32 17.94 -42.56 16.86
N LYS A 33 18.77 -43.59 17.04
CA LYS A 33 19.14 -44.14 18.36
C LYS A 33 19.94 -43.18 19.24
N LYS A 34 20.58 -42.18 18.65
CA LYS A 34 21.44 -41.20 19.34
C LYS A 34 20.68 -39.93 19.74
N LEU A 35 19.42 -39.79 19.33
CA LEU A 35 18.64 -38.58 19.59
C LEU A 35 18.44 -38.30 21.08
N ASP A 36 18.31 -39.34 21.90
CA ASP A 36 18.11 -39.23 23.35
C ASP A 36 19.41 -38.99 24.14
N ASP A 37 20.58 -39.07 23.50
CA ASP A 37 21.86 -38.74 24.14
C ASP A 37 22.15 -37.23 24.00
N PRO A 38 22.15 -36.45 25.10
CA PRO A 38 22.37 -35.00 25.04
C PRO A 38 23.70 -34.58 24.40
N ARG A 39 24.69 -35.48 24.35
CA ARG A 39 26.01 -35.20 23.74
C ARG A 39 26.03 -35.43 22.24
N GLU A 40 25.19 -36.33 21.74
CA GLU A 40 25.14 -36.72 20.32
C GLU A 40 23.90 -36.18 19.61
N SER A 41 22.90 -35.68 20.33
CA SER A 41 21.59 -35.29 19.79
C SER A 41 21.69 -34.26 18.66
N GLU A 42 22.42 -33.16 18.85
CA GLU A 42 22.64 -32.12 17.83
C GLU A 42 23.29 -32.68 16.55
N ARG A 43 24.28 -33.56 16.72
CA ARG A 43 24.94 -34.24 15.61
C ARG A 43 23.96 -35.17 14.90
N ALA A 44 23.23 -36.00 15.66
CA ALA A 44 22.25 -36.92 15.11
C ALA A 44 21.17 -36.20 14.30
N VAL A 45 20.66 -35.06 14.77
CA VAL A 45 19.70 -34.23 14.03
C VAL A 45 20.29 -33.71 12.72
N THR A 46 21.56 -33.29 12.72
CA THR A 46 22.25 -32.82 11.51
C THR A 46 22.43 -33.93 10.49
N GLU A 47 22.86 -35.11 10.92
CA GLU A 47 23.08 -36.27 10.05
C GLU A 47 21.75 -36.79 9.48
N LEU A 48 20.68 -36.80 10.28
CA LEU A 48 19.33 -37.16 9.80
C LEU A 48 18.79 -36.17 8.75
N GLU A 49 19.07 -34.88 8.89
CA GLU A 49 18.72 -33.90 7.87
C GLU A 49 19.49 -34.12 6.57
N GLN A 50 20.80 -34.40 6.66
CA GLN A 50 21.65 -34.67 5.50
C GLN A 50 21.23 -35.94 4.76
N LEU A 51 20.89 -37.00 5.49
CA LEU A 51 20.38 -38.25 4.89
C LEU A 51 19.04 -38.04 4.19
N GLY A 52 18.21 -37.11 4.67
CA GLY A 52 16.96 -36.77 3.99
C GLY A 52 15.89 -37.86 4.05
N ASP A 53 16.05 -38.91 4.87
CA ASP A 53 15.11 -40.04 4.97
C ASP A 53 13.89 -39.73 5.86
N PRO A 54 12.65 -39.68 5.31
CA PRO A 54 11.44 -39.43 6.08
C PRO A 54 11.15 -40.49 7.15
N SER A 55 11.74 -41.68 7.08
CA SER A 55 11.55 -42.72 8.11
C SER A 55 12.02 -42.28 9.50
N ALA A 56 12.87 -41.25 9.57
CA ALA A 56 13.35 -40.66 10.81
C ALA A 56 12.32 -39.77 11.53
N ILE A 57 11.25 -39.33 10.84
CA ILE A 57 10.29 -38.35 11.37
C ILE A 57 9.68 -38.80 12.71
N PRO A 58 9.18 -40.03 12.90
CA PRO A 58 8.60 -40.45 14.17
C PRO A 58 9.61 -40.36 15.34
N ALA A 59 10.84 -40.83 15.14
CA ALA A 59 11.88 -40.80 16.16
C ALA A 59 12.31 -39.37 16.51
N LEU A 60 12.45 -38.49 15.50
CA LEU A 60 12.70 -37.06 15.70
C LEU A 60 11.55 -36.39 16.46
N GLY A 61 10.30 -36.77 16.16
CA GLY A 61 9.11 -36.23 16.81
C GLY A 61 9.02 -36.59 18.29
N GLU A 62 9.31 -37.84 18.65
CA GLU A 62 9.37 -38.25 20.06
C GLU A 62 10.52 -37.56 20.81
N ALA A 63 11.72 -37.49 20.21
CA ALA A 63 12.84 -36.76 20.79
C ALA A 63 12.54 -35.26 20.96
N TRP A 64 11.90 -34.64 19.97
CA TRP A 64 11.44 -33.25 20.04
C TRP A 64 10.49 -33.04 21.23
N ALA A 65 9.52 -33.94 21.42
CA ALA A 65 8.58 -33.85 22.53
C ALA A 65 9.28 -34.04 23.89
N GLY A 66 10.20 -35.00 24.00
CA GLY A 66 10.93 -35.32 25.23
C GLY A 66 11.93 -34.24 25.67
N GLN A 67 12.50 -33.47 24.73
CA GLN A 67 13.59 -32.53 24.99
C GLN A 67 13.14 -31.06 25.11
N GLY A 68 11.86 -30.83 25.44
CA GLY A 68 11.34 -29.47 25.63
C GLY A 68 11.13 -28.72 24.32
N LYS A 69 10.79 -29.44 23.24
CA LYS A 69 10.36 -28.91 21.94
C LYS A 69 11.39 -27.99 21.26
N PRO A 70 12.64 -28.45 21.05
CA PRO A 70 13.66 -27.65 20.38
C PRO A 70 13.26 -27.38 18.91
N VAL A 71 13.22 -26.11 18.53
CA VAL A 71 12.78 -25.68 17.18
C VAL A 71 13.56 -26.36 16.05
N ARG A 72 14.85 -26.65 16.26
CA ARG A 72 15.72 -27.29 15.27
C ARG A 72 15.24 -28.68 14.86
N MET A 73 14.83 -29.51 15.82
CA MET A 73 14.30 -30.85 15.50
C MET A 73 13.01 -30.75 14.70
N LEU A 74 12.12 -29.82 15.04
CA LEU A 74 10.89 -29.59 14.30
C LEU A 74 11.17 -29.10 12.87
N GLN A 75 12.16 -28.23 12.68
CA GLN A 75 12.60 -27.80 11.34
C GLN A 75 13.10 -28.97 10.49
N VAL A 76 13.84 -29.93 11.09
CA VAL A 76 14.26 -31.14 10.37
C VAL A 76 13.05 -32.02 10.05
N ILE A 77 12.11 -32.23 10.97
CA ILE A 77 10.85 -32.94 10.70
C ILE A 77 10.11 -32.31 9.49
N ILE A 78 9.96 -30.98 9.48
CA ILE A 78 9.33 -30.25 8.36
C ILE A 78 10.14 -30.42 7.08
N SER A 79 11.47 -30.28 7.15
CA SER A 79 12.37 -30.46 6.00
C SER A 79 12.22 -31.86 5.41
N LEU A 80 12.15 -32.90 6.24
CA LEU A 80 11.97 -34.29 5.81
C LEU A 80 10.59 -34.57 5.23
N ALA A 81 9.54 -33.89 5.72
CA ALA A 81 8.17 -34.06 5.25
C ALA A 81 7.92 -33.41 3.87
N ARG A 82 8.68 -32.38 3.50
CA ARG A 82 8.55 -31.71 2.19
C ARG A 82 8.92 -32.64 1.03
N PRO A 83 8.20 -32.56 -0.11
CA PRO A 83 8.66 -33.22 -1.31
C PRO A 83 9.97 -32.60 -1.81
N LEU A 84 10.73 -33.35 -2.61
CA LEU A 84 11.89 -32.87 -3.34
C LEU A 84 11.75 -33.28 -4.80
N THR A 85 12.03 -32.39 -5.74
CA THR A 85 12.27 -32.80 -7.12
C THR A 85 13.63 -33.52 -7.23
N PRO A 86 13.89 -34.29 -8.30
CA PRO A 86 15.21 -34.87 -8.56
C PRO A 86 16.34 -33.83 -8.53
N GLU A 87 16.12 -32.64 -9.09
CA GLU A 87 17.09 -31.54 -9.11
C GLU A 87 17.36 -30.99 -7.71
N GLU A 88 16.31 -30.80 -6.90
CA GLU A 88 16.45 -30.36 -5.51
C GLU A 88 17.12 -31.41 -4.64
N ALA A 89 16.81 -32.70 -4.84
CA ALA A 89 17.44 -33.80 -4.14
C ALA A 89 18.94 -33.85 -4.43
N LYS A 90 19.33 -33.70 -5.70
CA LYS A 90 20.74 -33.61 -6.13
C LYS A 90 21.45 -32.39 -5.53
N ALA A 91 20.82 -31.23 -5.57
CA ALA A 91 21.39 -30.01 -4.98
C ALA A 91 21.60 -30.12 -3.46
N LYS A 92 20.79 -30.94 -2.78
CA LYS A 92 20.86 -31.20 -1.34
C LYS A 92 21.67 -32.45 -0.98
N TYR A 93 22.29 -33.13 -1.97
CA TYR A 93 23.02 -34.39 -1.79
C TYR A 93 22.20 -35.51 -1.15
N ALA A 94 20.89 -35.53 -1.39
CA ALA A 94 19.99 -36.59 -0.93
C ALA A 94 20.04 -37.76 -1.91
N THR A 95 21.14 -38.53 -1.87
CA THR A 95 21.54 -39.52 -2.89
C THR A 95 20.45 -40.53 -3.23
N ASP A 96 19.69 -40.98 -2.23
CA ASP A 96 18.61 -41.96 -2.40
C ASP A 96 17.43 -41.43 -3.22
N TYR A 97 17.33 -40.10 -3.37
CA TYR A 97 16.23 -39.40 -4.04
C TYR A 97 16.67 -38.63 -5.29
N GLU A 98 17.95 -38.69 -5.69
CA GLU A 98 18.46 -37.92 -6.85
C GLU A 98 17.76 -38.26 -8.17
N THR A 99 17.30 -39.50 -8.33
CA THR A 99 16.69 -39.98 -9.58
C THR A 99 15.17 -39.86 -9.58
N THR A 100 14.53 -40.10 -8.45
CA THR A 100 13.06 -40.22 -8.34
C THR A 100 12.41 -39.03 -7.65
N GLY A 101 13.21 -38.14 -7.04
CA GLY A 101 12.73 -37.16 -6.09
C GLY A 101 12.23 -37.81 -4.80
N ARG A 102 11.80 -36.99 -3.86
CA ARG A 102 11.18 -37.44 -2.61
C ARG A 102 9.71 -37.03 -2.60
N LYS A 103 8.81 -37.98 -2.30
CA LYS A 103 7.40 -37.67 -2.12
C LYS A 103 7.16 -36.95 -0.80
N ALA A 104 6.09 -36.16 -0.73
CA ALA A 104 5.67 -35.54 0.52
C ALA A 104 5.34 -36.62 1.56
N SER A 105 5.76 -36.39 2.81
CA SER A 105 5.54 -37.29 3.96
C SER A 105 4.87 -36.53 5.11
N TRP A 106 3.94 -35.64 4.77
CA TRP A 106 3.26 -34.79 5.74
C TRP A 106 2.45 -35.57 6.76
N ASP A 107 1.87 -36.72 6.39
CA ASP A 107 1.12 -37.59 7.32
C ASP A 107 1.99 -38.06 8.49
N ALA A 108 3.28 -38.32 8.25
CA ALA A 108 4.21 -38.73 9.30
C ALA A 108 4.56 -37.57 10.26
N ALA A 109 4.59 -36.33 9.75
CA ALA A 109 4.88 -35.13 10.55
C ALA A 109 3.65 -34.58 11.28
N LEU A 110 2.45 -34.83 10.76
CA LEU A 110 1.19 -34.24 11.21
C LEU A 110 0.93 -34.36 12.72
N PRO A 111 1.16 -35.51 13.39
CA PRO A 111 0.95 -35.62 14.84
C PRO A 111 1.81 -34.63 15.64
N PHE A 112 3.07 -34.45 15.23
CA PHE A 112 4.02 -33.57 15.91
C PHE A 112 3.77 -32.10 15.61
N LEU A 113 3.38 -31.77 14.38
CA LEU A 113 2.97 -30.42 13.99
C LEU A 113 1.70 -30.00 14.74
N THR A 114 0.72 -30.89 14.84
CA THR A 114 -0.51 -30.67 15.62
C THR A 114 -0.18 -30.44 17.09
N ARG A 115 0.63 -31.33 17.67
CA ARG A 115 1.08 -31.23 19.08
C ARG A 115 1.85 -29.94 19.36
N ALA A 116 2.64 -29.45 18.39
CA ALA A 116 3.36 -28.19 18.50
C ALA A 116 2.43 -26.97 18.60
N LEU A 117 1.20 -27.04 18.06
CA LEU A 117 0.20 -25.97 18.13
C LEU A 117 -0.76 -26.10 19.32
N THR A 118 -1.13 -27.32 19.70
CA THR A 118 -2.11 -27.55 20.76
C THR A 118 -1.48 -27.45 22.15
N GLU A 119 -0.24 -27.93 22.32
CA GLU A 119 0.48 -27.98 23.60
C GLU A 119 1.58 -26.90 23.72
N VAL A 120 1.28 -25.65 23.34
CA VAL A 120 2.26 -24.55 23.47
C VAL A 120 2.46 -24.15 24.92
N ASP A 121 3.71 -24.18 25.38
CA ASP A 121 4.13 -23.58 26.64
C ASP A 121 4.60 -22.13 26.40
N GLU A 122 3.78 -21.15 26.80
CA GLU A 122 4.10 -19.72 26.70
C GLU A 122 5.28 -19.29 27.60
N ALA A 123 5.69 -20.08 28.58
CA ALA A 123 6.87 -19.80 29.38
C ALA A 123 8.17 -20.23 28.66
N ASN A 124 8.07 -21.12 27.67
CA ASN A 124 9.21 -21.65 26.93
C ASN A 124 9.28 -21.05 25.51
N PRO A 125 10.23 -20.13 25.24
CA PRO A 125 10.39 -19.53 23.91
C PRO A 125 10.56 -20.56 22.78
N ARG A 126 11.21 -21.71 23.05
CA ARG A 126 11.38 -22.78 22.04
C ARG A 126 10.06 -23.43 21.66
N SER A 127 9.14 -23.55 22.61
CA SER A 127 7.79 -24.06 22.34
C SER A 127 6.99 -23.08 21.47
N VAL A 128 7.11 -21.78 21.73
CA VAL A 128 6.46 -20.72 20.94
C VAL A 128 7.01 -20.68 19.51
N ASP A 129 8.34 -20.73 19.35
CA ASP A 129 8.98 -20.76 18.03
C ASP A 129 8.60 -22.02 17.24
N SER A 130 8.56 -23.18 17.92
CA SER A 130 8.09 -24.43 17.33
C SER A 130 6.65 -24.32 16.83
N ALA A 131 5.76 -23.68 17.60
CA ALA A 131 4.37 -23.47 17.20
C ALA A 131 4.28 -22.60 15.93
N ALA A 132 5.06 -21.53 15.84
CA ALA A 132 5.08 -20.68 14.64
C ALA A 132 5.55 -21.46 13.40
N LYS A 133 6.59 -22.31 13.52
CA LYS A 133 7.06 -23.17 12.43
C LYS A 133 6.05 -24.25 12.04
N ALA A 134 5.38 -24.85 13.03
CA ALA A 134 4.34 -25.84 12.79
C ALA A 134 3.15 -25.25 12.04
N ALA A 135 2.75 -24.02 12.38
CA ALA A 135 1.66 -23.33 11.69
C ALA A 135 1.96 -23.13 10.19
N ASP A 136 3.15 -22.61 9.86
CA ASP A 136 3.56 -22.43 8.47
C ASP A 136 3.59 -23.76 7.70
N ALA A 137 4.10 -24.82 8.34
CA ALA A 137 4.20 -26.16 7.75
C ALA A 137 2.83 -26.82 7.53
N LEU A 138 1.88 -26.70 8.47
CA LEU A 138 0.52 -27.23 8.26
C LEU A 138 -0.22 -26.52 7.13
N GLY A 139 0.00 -25.21 6.97
CA GLY A 139 -0.54 -24.46 5.83
C GLY A 139 0.07 -24.87 4.48
N GLU A 140 1.33 -25.32 4.46
CA GLU A 140 1.97 -25.90 3.27
C GLU A 140 1.48 -27.33 3.00
N ALA A 141 1.28 -28.12 4.05
CA ALA A 141 0.79 -29.49 3.95
C ALA A 141 -0.65 -29.56 3.44
N GLY A 142 -1.52 -28.62 3.84
CA GLY A 142 -2.92 -28.55 3.41
C GLY A 142 -3.77 -29.76 3.83
N LEU A 143 -3.31 -30.54 4.82
CA LEU A 143 -4.01 -31.72 5.32
C LEU A 143 -5.18 -31.32 6.20
N SER A 144 -6.37 -31.86 5.92
CA SER A 144 -7.63 -31.57 6.62
C SER A 144 -7.56 -31.61 8.14
N ASP A 145 -6.85 -32.60 8.68
CA ASP A 145 -6.69 -32.79 10.13
C ASP A 145 -5.83 -31.69 10.78
N GLY A 146 -4.97 -31.03 10.00
CA GLY A 146 -4.17 -29.91 10.46
C GLY A 146 -4.97 -28.62 10.66
N LEU A 147 -6.14 -28.47 10.03
CA LEU A 147 -6.93 -27.26 10.09
C LEU A 147 -7.46 -26.98 11.51
N ASP A 148 -7.88 -28.01 12.26
CA ASP A 148 -8.39 -27.80 13.63
C ASP A 148 -7.31 -27.26 14.56
N ALA A 149 -6.09 -27.81 14.48
CA ALA A 149 -4.96 -27.34 15.27
C ALA A 149 -4.62 -25.86 14.99
N LEU A 150 -4.71 -25.44 13.72
CA LEU A 150 -4.53 -24.06 13.29
C LEU A 150 -5.65 -23.15 13.81
N VAL A 151 -6.91 -23.59 13.72
CA VAL A 151 -8.08 -22.86 14.22
C VAL A 151 -8.00 -22.69 15.73
N ASP A 152 -7.57 -23.71 16.46
CA ASP A 152 -7.46 -23.69 17.91
C ASP A 152 -6.43 -22.65 18.38
N ILE A 153 -5.21 -22.66 17.84
CA ILE A 153 -4.19 -21.68 18.23
C ILE A 153 -4.59 -20.25 17.81
N ALA A 154 -5.18 -20.07 16.62
CA ALA A 154 -5.67 -18.78 16.14
C ALA A 154 -6.84 -18.25 16.99
N SER A 155 -7.60 -19.17 17.61
CA SER A 155 -8.74 -18.86 18.46
C SER A 155 -8.38 -18.47 19.90
N LYS A 156 -7.15 -18.76 20.36
CA LYS A 156 -6.69 -18.42 21.72
C LYS A 156 -6.70 -16.89 21.97
N PRO A 157 -6.80 -16.45 23.24
CA PRO A 157 -6.59 -15.05 23.61
C PRO A 157 -5.27 -14.53 23.04
N VAL A 158 -5.29 -13.32 22.50
CA VAL A 158 -4.10 -12.75 21.85
C VAL A 158 -3.10 -12.30 22.91
N THR A 159 -1.89 -12.84 22.87
CA THR A 159 -0.78 -12.44 23.75
C THR A 159 0.44 -12.05 22.92
N LYS A 160 1.28 -11.18 23.46
CA LYS A 160 2.55 -10.81 22.80
C LYS A 160 3.46 -12.02 22.53
N LYS A 161 3.34 -13.07 23.34
CA LYS A 161 4.13 -14.30 23.20
C LYS A 161 3.62 -15.17 22.06
N LEU A 162 2.29 -15.32 21.94
CA LEU A 162 1.70 -16.20 20.94
C LEU A 162 1.45 -15.53 19.57
N ILE A 163 1.52 -14.20 19.49
CA ILE A 163 1.11 -13.45 18.28
C ILE A 163 1.76 -13.97 16.99
N ALA A 164 3.03 -14.35 17.01
CA ALA A 164 3.73 -14.88 15.84
C ALA A 164 3.14 -16.22 15.38
N ALA A 165 2.88 -17.14 16.32
CA ALA A 165 2.25 -18.43 16.03
C ALA A 165 0.79 -18.26 15.59
N GLN A 166 0.05 -17.34 16.21
CA GLN A 166 -1.34 -17.03 15.83
C GLN A 166 -1.43 -16.45 14.42
N VAL A 167 -0.60 -15.46 14.08
CA VAL A 167 -0.55 -14.87 12.74
C VAL A 167 -0.06 -15.90 11.70
N GLY A 168 0.90 -16.75 12.05
CA GLY A 168 1.29 -17.91 11.23
C GLY A 168 0.10 -18.83 10.95
N ALA A 169 -0.63 -19.21 11.99
CA ALA A 169 -1.78 -20.10 11.86
C ALA A 169 -2.92 -19.50 11.04
N ILE A 170 -3.23 -18.23 11.27
CA ILE A 170 -4.24 -17.49 10.49
C ILE A 170 -3.89 -17.45 9.00
N ARG A 171 -2.62 -17.17 8.67
CA ARG A 171 -2.15 -17.21 7.27
C ARG A 171 -2.23 -18.62 6.68
N ALA A 172 -1.88 -19.63 7.47
CA ALA A 172 -1.97 -21.03 7.06
C ALA A 172 -3.42 -21.47 6.78
N ILE A 173 -4.40 -21.07 7.60
CA ILE A 173 -5.82 -21.32 7.36
C ILE A 173 -6.26 -20.79 5.98
N GLY A 174 -5.73 -19.64 5.57
CA GLY A 174 -5.99 -19.04 4.25
C GLY A 174 -5.53 -19.87 3.04
N LYS A 175 -4.74 -20.94 3.26
CA LYS A 175 -4.23 -21.83 2.19
C LYS A 175 -5.07 -23.10 1.98
N PHE A 176 -6.12 -23.33 2.80
CA PHE A 176 -6.94 -24.54 2.74
C PHE A 176 -8.00 -24.49 1.64
N ASP A 177 -7.56 -24.67 0.38
CA ASP A 177 -8.43 -24.61 -0.80
C ASP A 177 -9.52 -25.69 -0.80
N GLY A 178 -9.18 -26.90 -0.34
CA GLY A 178 -10.11 -28.04 -0.21
C GLY A 178 -11.18 -27.87 0.88
N GLU A 179 -11.01 -26.92 1.80
CA GLU A 179 -11.89 -26.68 2.95
C GLU A 179 -12.28 -25.22 3.13
N LYS A 180 -12.38 -24.48 2.02
CA LYS A 180 -12.68 -23.04 1.97
C LYS A 180 -13.80 -22.61 2.92
N ALA A 181 -14.90 -23.35 2.98
CA ALA A 181 -16.05 -22.99 3.81
C ALA A 181 -15.70 -23.01 5.31
N ARG A 182 -15.01 -24.07 5.78
CA ARG A 182 -14.59 -24.21 7.18
C ARG A 182 -13.48 -23.23 7.53
N ALA A 183 -12.49 -23.08 6.66
CA ALA A 183 -11.42 -22.09 6.81
C ALA A 183 -11.98 -20.65 6.88
N ALA A 184 -12.90 -20.29 5.99
CA ALA A 184 -13.55 -18.99 5.99
C ALA A 184 -14.38 -18.73 7.25
N ALA A 185 -15.11 -19.74 7.75
CA ALA A 185 -15.87 -19.63 8.99
C ALA A 185 -14.96 -19.34 10.20
N ALA A 186 -13.80 -20.02 10.27
CA ALA A 186 -12.83 -19.78 11.33
C ALA A 186 -12.23 -18.37 11.27
N LEU A 187 -11.84 -17.90 10.08
CA LEU A 187 -11.30 -16.55 9.89
C LEU A 187 -12.37 -15.48 10.19
N THR A 188 -13.61 -15.71 9.75
CA THR A 188 -14.75 -14.84 10.05
C THR A 188 -14.94 -14.65 11.54
N LYS A 189 -14.86 -15.73 12.33
CA LYS A 189 -14.95 -15.67 13.79
C LYS A 189 -13.86 -14.81 14.43
N ILE A 190 -12.66 -14.75 13.84
CA ILE A 190 -11.56 -13.89 14.32
C ILE A 190 -11.84 -12.43 13.98
N ILE A 191 -12.32 -12.14 12.76
CA ILE A 191 -12.65 -10.78 12.31
C ILE A 191 -13.84 -10.20 13.07
N ASP A 192 -14.83 -11.03 13.41
CA ASP A 192 -16.04 -10.61 14.12
C ASP A 192 -15.84 -10.42 15.64
N ARG A 193 -14.61 -10.59 16.16
CA ARG A 193 -14.30 -10.25 17.55
C ARG A 193 -14.52 -8.76 17.80
N GLU A 194 -15.14 -8.44 18.94
CA GLU A 194 -15.28 -7.05 19.36
C GLU A 194 -13.90 -6.43 19.58
N PRO A 195 -13.59 -5.27 18.97
CA PRO A 195 -12.33 -4.59 19.20
C PRO A 195 -12.20 -4.19 20.69
N PRO A 196 -10.98 -4.30 21.28
CA PRO A 196 -10.75 -3.74 22.61
C PRO A 196 -10.92 -2.20 22.56
N PRO A 197 -11.12 -1.53 23.71
CA PRO A 197 -11.27 -0.07 23.74
C PRO A 197 -10.12 0.65 23.03
N HIS A 198 -10.44 1.57 22.14
CA HIS A 198 -9.45 2.30 21.36
C HIS A 198 -8.58 3.18 22.29
N PRO A 199 -7.24 3.21 22.12
CA PRO A 199 -6.34 3.94 23.03
C PRO A 199 -6.67 5.44 23.17
N LYS A 200 -7.23 6.08 22.14
CA LYS A 200 -7.69 7.49 22.20
C LYS A 200 -8.81 7.75 23.21
N THR A 201 -9.51 6.71 23.67
CA THR A 201 -10.57 6.83 24.69
C THR A 201 -10.03 6.79 26.12
N ALA A 202 -8.72 6.56 26.30
CA ALA A 202 -8.11 6.48 27.63
C ALA A 202 -8.14 7.82 28.37
N LYS A 203 -8.34 7.76 29.70
CA LYS A 203 -8.33 8.96 30.55
C LYS A 203 -6.92 9.41 30.92
N ASP A 204 -6.00 8.46 31.07
CA ASP A 204 -4.61 8.70 31.45
C ASP A 204 -3.62 8.01 30.48
N LYS A 205 -2.36 8.42 30.58
CA LYS A 205 -1.28 7.98 29.67
C LYS A 205 -0.85 6.53 29.87
N GLU A 206 -1.01 5.97 31.07
CA GLU A 206 -0.59 4.59 31.35
C GLU A 206 -1.64 3.60 30.83
N GLN A 207 -2.92 3.89 31.10
CA GLN A 207 -4.05 3.19 30.50
C GLN A 207 -3.98 3.25 28.97
N GLY A 208 -3.66 4.44 28.41
CA GLY A 208 -3.49 4.63 26.97
C GLY A 208 -2.45 3.67 26.37
N ARG A 209 -1.28 3.52 27.01
CA ARG A 209 -0.22 2.61 26.56
C ARG A 209 -0.65 1.13 26.62
N SER A 210 -1.34 0.71 27.70
CA SER A 210 -1.83 -0.66 27.80
C SER A 210 -2.92 -0.98 26.77
N LEU A 211 -3.82 -0.03 26.50
CA LEU A 211 -4.84 -0.16 25.45
C LEU A 211 -4.20 -0.17 24.07
N GLU A 212 -3.17 0.64 23.83
CA GLU A 212 -2.44 0.67 22.56
C GLU A 212 -1.80 -0.68 22.25
N GLU A 213 -1.16 -1.33 23.24
CA GLU A 213 -0.60 -2.68 23.07
C GLU A 213 -1.70 -3.71 22.74
N LYS A 214 -2.79 -3.74 23.51
CA LYS A 214 -3.90 -4.68 23.28
C LYS A 214 -4.58 -4.45 21.93
N TYR A 215 -4.80 -3.19 21.57
CA TYR A 215 -5.42 -2.80 20.31
C TYR A 215 -4.50 -3.14 19.14
N GLY A 216 -3.19 -2.89 19.24
CA GLY A 216 -2.19 -3.28 18.24
C GLY A 216 -2.13 -4.79 18.01
N LEU A 217 -2.15 -5.58 19.10
CA LEU A 217 -2.22 -7.05 19.00
C LEU A 217 -3.51 -7.53 18.33
N PHE A 218 -4.65 -6.94 18.69
CA PHE A 218 -5.94 -7.21 18.06
C PHE A 218 -5.93 -6.89 16.55
N LEU A 219 -5.40 -5.72 16.15
CA LEU A 219 -5.27 -5.35 14.74
C LEU A 219 -4.33 -6.31 14.00
N GLY A 220 -3.27 -6.80 14.65
CA GLY A 220 -2.33 -7.77 14.08
C GLY A 220 -3.01 -9.08 13.66
N VAL A 221 -3.80 -9.70 14.54
CA VAL A 221 -4.53 -10.94 14.20
C VAL A 221 -5.69 -10.69 13.24
N THR A 222 -6.42 -9.58 13.41
CA THR A 222 -7.58 -9.24 12.57
C THR A 222 -7.13 -8.94 11.14
N GLY A 223 -6.05 -8.17 10.98
CA GLY A 223 -5.45 -7.88 9.68
C GLY A 223 -4.93 -9.14 8.98
N ALA A 224 -4.29 -10.05 9.72
CA ALA A 224 -3.89 -11.34 9.19
C ALA A 224 -5.11 -12.16 8.71
N ALA A 225 -6.22 -12.14 9.47
CA ALA A 225 -7.43 -12.89 9.13
C ALA A 225 -8.15 -12.32 7.90
N ILE A 226 -8.22 -11.00 7.78
CA ILE A 226 -8.74 -10.31 6.59
C ILE A 226 -7.92 -10.68 5.36
N ASN A 227 -6.59 -10.66 5.47
CA ASN A 227 -5.71 -11.03 4.37
C ASN A 227 -5.91 -12.48 3.94
N ALA A 228 -5.90 -13.42 4.90
CA ALA A 228 -6.13 -14.84 4.65
C ALA A 228 -7.51 -15.10 4.03
N LEU A 229 -8.54 -14.38 4.47
CA LEU A 229 -9.90 -14.50 3.92
C LEU A 229 -9.98 -13.95 2.48
N GLY A 230 -9.24 -12.87 2.20
CA GLY A 230 -9.04 -12.36 0.85
C GLY A 230 -8.32 -13.36 -0.07
N ASP A 231 -7.38 -14.14 0.45
CA ASP A 231 -6.66 -15.17 -0.31
C ASP A 231 -7.55 -16.40 -0.61
N LEU A 232 -8.49 -16.75 0.28
CA LEU A 232 -9.48 -17.82 0.05
C LEU A 232 -10.52 -17.46 -1.03
N ARG A 233 -10.79 -16.16 -1.23
CA ARG A 233 -11.69 -15.62 -2.26
C ARG A 233 -13.11 -16.21 -2.22
N VAL A 234 -13.66 -16.31 -1.02
CA VAL A 234 -14.98 -16.92 -0.78
C VAL A 234 -16.09 -15.87 -0.69
N GLY A 235 -17.15 -16.05 -1.49
CA GLY A 235 -18.29 -15.13 -1.50
C GLY A 235 -18.98 -14.95 -0.14
N SER A 236 -18.96 -15.97 0.72
CA SER A 236 -19.52 -15.93 2.08
C SER A 236 -18.84 -14.90 3.00
N ALA A 237 -17.63 -14.46 2.68
CA ALA A 237 -16.87 -13.46 3.43
C ALA A 237 -17.38 -12.03 3.24
N ALA A 238 -18.13 -11.76 2.17
CA ALA A 238 -18.51 -10.41 1.73
C ALA A 238 -19.11 -9.56 2.87
N LYS A 239 -20.05 -10.13 3.63
CA LYS A 239 -20.75 -9.44 4.71
C LYS A 239 -19.82 -9.08 5.88
N THR A 240 -19.02 -10.03 6.35
CA THR A 240 -18.06 -9.81 7.44
C THR A 240 -17.02 -8.79 7.05
N LEU A 241 -16.49 -8.86 5.83
CA LEU A 241 -15.54 -7.87 5.32
C LEU A 241 -16.18 -6.49 5.16
N ALA A 242 -17.45 -6.41 4.76
CA ALA A 242 -18.13 -5.12 4.66
C ALA A 242 -18.36 -4.47 6.04
N LEU A 243 -18.69 -5.27 7.05
CA LEU A 243 -18.83 -4.80 8.44
C LEU A 243 -17.49 -4.38 9.04
N SER A 244 -16.40 -5.07 8.73
CA SER A 244 -15.07 -4.77 9.28
C SER A 244 -14.54 -3.41 8.82
N MET A 245 -14.96 -2.88 7.66
CA MET A 245 -14.62 -1.51 7.21
C MET A 245 -14.96 -0.45 8.26
N TYR A 246 -16.01 -0.69 9.05
CA TYR A 246 -16.51 0.24 10.07
C TYR A 246 -16.03 -0.09 11.48
N ARG A 247 -15.75 -1.37 11.77
CA ARG A 247 -15.26 -1.80 13.08
C ARG A 247 -13.76 -1.55 13.27
N THR A 248 -13.00 -1.70 12.19
CA THR A 248 -11.53 -1.57 12.18
C THR A 248 -11.07 -0.78 10.96
N PRO A 249 -11.41 0.52 10.86
CA PRO A 249 -11.06 1.36 9.72
C PRO A 249 -9.54 1.49 9.49
N GLU A 250 -8.71 1.21 10.48
CA GLU A 250 -7.24 1.16 10.39
C GLU A 250 -6.75 0.05 9.45
N LEU A 251 -7.59 -0.98 9.23
CA LEU A 251 -7.32 -2.11 8.33
C LEU A 251 -8.00 -1.93 6.97
N PHE A 252 -8.49 -0.73 6.64
CA PHE A 252 -9.29 -0.50 5.43
C PHE A 252 -8.56 -0.92 4.14
N VAL A 253 -7.24 -0.77 4.05
CA VAL A 253 -6.47 -1.20 2.87
C VAL A 253 -6.54 -2.72 2.68
N GLN A 254 -6.37 -3.49 3.75
CA GLN A 254 -6.50 -4.95 3.75
C GLN A 254 -7.93 -5.38 3.42
N ILE A 255 -8.93 -4.70 4.01
CA ILE A 255 -10.35 -4.98 3.80
C ILE A 255 -10.76 -4.70 2.36
N ARG A 256 -10.37 -3.54 1.82
CA ARG A 256 -10.57 -3.15 0.41
C ARG A 256 -10.02 -4.22 -0.52
N ARG A 257 -8.78 -4.68 -0.30
CA ARG A 257 -8.17 -5.78 -1.08
C ARG A 257 -8.98 -7.07 -1.02
N ALA A 258 -9.37 -7.48 0.19
CA ALA A 258 -10.11 -8.71 0.43
C ALA A 258 -11.53 -8.67 -0.18
N LEU A 259 -12.20 -7.53 -0.13
CA LEU A 259 -13.51 -7.32 -0.75
C LEU A 259 -13.42 -7.47 -2.28
N VAL A 260 -12.45 -6.82 -2.93
CA VAL A 260 -12.27 -6.94 -4.39
C VAL A 260 -11.89 -8.37 -4.78
N ALA A 261 -11.07 -9.06 -3.98
CA ALA A 261 -10.72 -10.46 -4.20
C ALA A 261 -11.91 -11.42 -4.02
N THR A 262 -12.86 -11.08 -3.14
CA THR A 262 -14.11 -11.84 -2.92
C THR A 262 -15.05 -11.79 -4.13
N GLY A 263 -14.95 -10.75 -4.95
CA GLY A 263 -15.65 -10.68 -6.24
C GLY A 263 -17.13 -10.23 -6.14
N PRO A 264 -18.02 -10.73 -7.02
CA PRO A 264 -19.36 -10.16 -7.22
C PRO A 264 -20.24 -10.06 -5.97
N THR A 265 -20.15 -11.04 -5.05
CA THR A 265 -20.94 -11.01 -3.81
C THR A 265 -20.60 -9.80 -2.93
N ALA A 266 -19.32 -9.43 -2.87
CA ALA A 266 -18.87 -8.23 -2.14
C ALA A 266 -19.37 -6.96 -2.83
N LYS A 267 -19.27 -6.87 -4.16
CA LYS A 267 -19.83 -5.75 -4.93
C LYS A 267 -21.32 -5.55 -4.63
N ASP A 268 -22.11 -6.62 -4.66
CA ASP A 268 -23.56 -6.52 -4.44
C ASP A 268 -23.89 -6.08 -3.00
N GLU A 269 -23.14 -6.56 -2.01
CA GLU A 269 -23.30 -6.11 -0.62
C GLU A 269 -22.95 -4.62 -0.45
N LEU A 270 -21.87 -4.14 -1.06
CA LEU A 270 -21.48 -2.72 -1.02
C LEU A 270 -22.53 -1.81 -1.68
N ARG A 271 -23.13 -2.26 -2.79
CA ARG A 271 -24.25 -1.55 -3.43
C ARG A 271 -25.49 -1.49 -2.53
N LYS A 272 -25.81 -2.56 -1.80
CA LYS A 272 -26.90 -2.52 -0.80
C LYS A 272 -26.60 -1.51 0.31
N ILE A 273 -25.35 -1.42 0.77
CA ILE A 273 -24.95 -0.44 1.78
C ILE A 273 -25.18 0.99 1.27
N LEU A 274 -24.72 1.31 0.06
CA LEU A 274 -24.95 2.64 -0.53
C LEU A 274 -26.45 2.96 -0.68
N ARG A 275 -27.28 1.98 -0.98
CA ARG A 275 -28.75 2.13 -1.04
C ARG A 275 -29.41 2.21 0.34
N GLY A 276 -28.68 1.92 1.42
CA GLY A 276 -29.22 1.87 2.78
C GLY A 276 -30.01 0.59 3.08
N GLU A 277 -29.84 -0.46 2.27
CA GLU A 277 -30.58 -1.72 2.36
C GLU A 277 -29.89 -2.79 3.23
N SER A 278 -28.63 -2.57 3.63
CA SER A 278 -27.89 -3.52 4.49
C SER A 278 -28.31 -3.37 5.95
N ALA A 279 -29.16 -4.29 6.43
CA ALA A 279 -29.74 -4.27 7.78
C ALA A 279 -28.66 -4.30 8.87
N GLU A 280 -27.62 -5.11 8.70
CA GLU A 280 -26.57 -5.28 9.70
C GLU A 280 -25.64 -4.08 9.78
N VAL A 281 -25.31 -3.45 8.65
CA VAL A 281 -24.55 -2.20 8.65
C VAL A 281 -25.39 -1.08 9.25
N ASN A 282 -26.68 -0.99 8.90
CA ASN A 282 -27.59 -0.02 9.51
C ASN A 282 -27.68 -0.19 11.03
N GLN A 283 -27.78 -1.44 11.50
CA GLN A 283 -27.83 -1.76 12.91
C GLN A 283 -26.51 -1.41 13.62
N LEU A 284 -25.36 -1.73 13.02
CA LEU A 284 -24.05 -1.35 13.55
C LEU A 284 -23.92 0.17 13.71
N PHE A 285 -24.33 0.94 12.70
CA PHE A 285 -24.29 2.40 12.75
C PHE A 285 -25.20 2.95 13.85
N LYS A 286 -26.38 2.36 14.04
CA LYS A 286 -27.30 2.73 15.12
C LYS A 286 -26.71 2.43 16.50
N ASP A 287 -26.16 1.24 16.69
CA ASP A 287 -25.66 0.77 17.99
C ASP A 287 -24.39 1.51 18.42
N LYS A 288 -23.49 1.77 17.47
CA LYS A 288 -22.19 2.40 17.71
C LYS A 288 -22.16 3.90 17.37
N ARG A 289 -23.29 4.46 16.91
CA ARG A 289 -23.44 5.88 16.50
C ARG A 289 -22.39 6.33 15.47
N LEU A 290 -22.06 5.45 14.52
CA LEU A 290 -20.97 5.70 13.55
C LEU A 290 -21.33 6.71 12.45
N ASP A 291 -22.58 7.18 12.41
CA ASP A 291 -23.04 8.27 11.55
C ASP A 291 -22.71 9.66 12.11
N LYS A 292 -22.21 9.72 13.36
CA LYS A 292 -21.91 10.97 14.05
C LYS A 292 -20.58 10.92 14.80
N TYR A 293 -19.92 12.06 14.87
CA TYR A 293 -18.76 12.31 15.70
C TYR A 293 -19.15 13.13 16.93
N CYS A 294 -18.87 12.61 18.12
CA CYS A 294 -19.22 13.24 19.40
C CYS A 294 -17.96 13.56 20.24
N GLY A 295 -16.91 14.06 19.58
CA GLY A 295 -15.58 14.30 20.19
C GLY A 295 -14.74 13.02 20.28
N ASP A 296 -13.43 13.16 20.43
CA ASP A 296 -12.49 12.02 20.48
C ASP A 296 -12.77 11.05 21.65
N LYS A 297 -13.34 11.56 22.73
CA LYS A 297 -13.77 10.76 23.90
C LYS A 297 -15.20 10.23 23.77
N GLY A 298 -15.95 10.66 22.76
CA GLY A 298 -17.35 10.29 22.54
C GLY A 298 -18.31 10.83 23.60
N ASP A 299 -17.91 11.83 24.37
CA ASP A 299 -18.64 12.39 25.52
C ASP A 299 -19.35 13.72 25.20
N ALA A 300 -19.27 14.21 23.97
CA ALA A 300 -20.01 15.41 23.57
C ALA A 300 -21.54 15.18 23.65
N PRO A 301 -22.31 16.19 24.11
CA PRO A 301 -23.77 16.18 24.05
C PRO A 301 -24.30 15.86 22.64
N GLN A 302 -25.46 15.18 22.55
CA GLN A 302 -26.00 14.70 21.26
C GLN A 302 -26.28 15.82 20.24
N ASP A 303 -26.67 16.99 20.72
CA ASP A 303 -26.91 18.20 19.93
C ASP A 303 -25.61 18.85 19.41
N GLN A 304 -24.45 18.43 19.92
CA GLN A 304 -23.12 18.88 19.50
C GLN A 304 -22.40 17.87 18.60
N CYS A 305 -22.97 16.68 18.39
CA CYS A 305 -22.37 15.69 17.52
C CYS A 305 -22.48 16.10 16.04
N GLN A 306 -21.39 15.92 15.29
CA GLN A 306 -21.29 16.31 13.88
C GLN A 306 -21.52 15.10 12.97
N PRO A 307 -22.18 15.24 11.81
CA PRO A 307 -22.38 14.13 10.89
C PRO A 307 -21.06 13.67 10.24
N VAL A 308 -20.95 12.38 9.94
CA VAL A 308 -19.82 11.81 9.18
C VAL A 308 -20.30 10.95 8.02
N SER A 309 -19.44 10.79 6.99
CA SER A 309 -19.79 10.12 5.73
C SER A 309 -19.16 8.75 5.54
N ALA A 310 -18.58 8.14 6.59
CA ALA A 310 -17.94 6.82 6.53
C ALA A 310 -18.80 5.75 5.82
N LYS A 311 -20.12 5.75 6.07
CA LYS A 311 -21.10 4.81 5.48
C LYS A 311 -21.13 4.83 3.95
N ASP A 312 -20.87 5.99 3.36
CA ASP A 312 -20.90 6.19 1.91
C ASP A 312 -19.50 6.17 1.32
N PHE A 313 -18.52 6.72 2.05
CA PHE A 313 -17.14 6.82 1.64
C PHE A 313 -16.51 5.44 1.38
N TYR A 314 -16.55 4.54 2.38
CA TYR A 314 -15.85 3.26 2.24
C TYR A 314 -16.42 2.39 1.12
N PRO A 315 -17.74 2.17 1.01
CA PRO A 315 -18.30 1.42 -0.12
C PRO A 315 -18.01 2.05 -1.48
N ALA A 316 -18.04 3.39 -1.58
CA ALA A 316 -17.75 4.07 -2.84
C ALA A 316 -16.30 3.81 -3.31
N VAL A 317 -15.31 3.93 -2.41
CA VAL A 317 -13.90 3.62 -2.74
C VAL A 317 -13.78 2.21 -3.31
N VAL A 318 -14.34 1.21 -2.63
CA VAL A 318 -14.20 -0.20 -3.04
C VAL A 318 -15.01 -0.48 -4.32
N LEU A 319 -16.20 0.11 -4.49
CA LEU A 319 -17.00 -0.03 -5.71
C LEU A 319 -16.29 0.49 -6.96
N GLY A 320 -15.46 1.53 -6.82
CA GLY A 320 -14.59 2.00 -7.89
C GLY A 320 -13.62 0.93 -8.41
N ASP A 321 -13.17 0.04 -7.55
CA ASP A 321 -12.21 -1.03 -7.87
C ASP A 321 -12.84 -2.27 -8.50
N PHE A 322 -14.18 -2.35 -8.50
CA PHE A 322 -14.91 -3.36 -9.25
C PHE A 322 -15.05 -2.99 -10.74
N TYR A 323 -14.77 -1.73 -11.12
CA TYR A 323 -14.85 -1.21 -12.49
C TYR A 323 -16.19 -1.52 -13.21
N ASP A 324 -17.27 -1.73 -12.45
CA ASP A 324 -18.55 -2.21 -12.95
C ASP A 324 -19.54 -1.04 -13.12
N PRO A 325 -20.00 -0.73 -14.34
CA PRO A 325 -21.02 0.29 -14.59
C PRO A 325 -22.30 0.13 -13.78
N ALA A 326 -22.64 -1.08 -13.31
CA ALA A 326 -23.84 -1.34 -12.50
C ALA A 326 -23.84 -0.58 -11.16
N ALA A 327 -22.68 -0.16 -10.65
CA ALA A 327 -22.59 0.66 -9.43
C ALA A 327 -22.90 2.15 -9.67
N THR A 328 -22.90 2.61 -10.92
CA THR A 328 -23.04 4.03 -11.30
C THR A 328 -24.33 4.67 -10.76
N PRO A 329 -25.52 4.05 -10.89
CA PRO A 329 -26.75 4.65 -10.36
C PRO A 329 -26.72 4.83 -8.84
N ASP A 330 -26.14 3.87 -8.11
CA ASP A 330 -26.04 3.90 -6.65
C ASP A 330 -25.06 5.01 -6.19
N LEU A 331 -23.93 5.16 -6.90
CA LEU A 331 -22.96 6.23 -6.68
C LEU A 331 -23.57 7.62 -6.94
N LEU A 332 -24.28 7.78 -8.07
CA LEU A 332 -24.97 9.04 -8.40
C LEU A 332 -26.10 9.36 -7.40
N ALA A 333 -26.78 8.35 -6.86
CA ALA A 333 -27.77 8.54 -5.81
C ALA A 333 -27.12 9.02 -4.50
N ALA A 334 -25.95 8.48 -4.14
CA ALA A 334 -25.19 8.89 -2.97
C ALA A 334 -24.67 10.34 -3.07
N LEU A 335 -24.35 10.83 -4.28
CA LEU A 335 -23.98 12.25 -4.51
C LEU A 335 -25.10 13.25 -4.21
N LYS A 336 -26.36 12.80 -4.05
CA LYS A 336 -27.46 13.69 -3.64
C LYS A 336 -27.46 13.99 -2.14
N ARG A 337 -26.65 13.28 -1.35
CA ARG A 337 -26.51 13.48 0.09
C ARG A 337 -25.50 14.60 0.38
N PRO A 338 -25.67 15.41 1.43
CA PRO A 338 -24.73 16.49 1.75
C PRO A 338 -23.30 15.97 1.94
N ALA A 339 -22.31 16.64 1.34
CA ALA A 339 -20.90 16.36 1.56
C ALA A 339 -20.53 16.65 3.02
N VAL A 340 -20.06 15.62 3.75
CA VAL A 340 -19.62 15.76 5.15
C VAL A 340 -18.32 14.97 5.36
N PRO A 341 -17.48 15.33 6.34
CA PRO A 341 -16.20 14.65 6.59
C PRO A 341 -16.36 13.15 6.76
N VAL A 342 -15.40 12.34 6.29
CA VAL A 342 -15.46 10.87 6.48
C VAL A 342 -15.43 10.49 7.96
N TYR A 343 -14.56 11.16 8.72
CA TYR A 343 -14.36 11.01 10.16
C TYR A 343 -13.71 12.28 10.69
N PHE A 344 -13.46 12.33 12.00
CA PHE A 344 -12.65 13.37 12.65
C PHE A 344 -11.41 12.72 13.30
N MET A 345 -10.30 13.44 13.30
CA MET A 345 -9.07 13.06 13.99
C MET A 345 -8.54 14.26 14.77
N ASP A 346 -8.33 14.09 16.07
CA ASP A 346 -7.81 15.13 16.97
C ASP A 346 -8.70 16.39 16.91
N ASP A 347 -10.02 16.15 16.99
CA ASP A 347 -11.10 17.13 16.81
C ASP A 347 -11.11 17.89 15.47
N GLN A 348 -10.26 17.50 14.50
CA GLN A 348 -10.24 18.09 13.16
C GLN A 348 -11.03 17.22 12.17
N PRO A 349 -11.89 17.82 11.32
CA PRO A 349 -12.57 17.07 10.28
C PRO A 349 -11.56 16.52 9.27
N SER A 350 -11.80 15.28 8.81
CA SER A 350 -11.06 14.74 7.67
C SER A 350 -11.19 15.68 6.46
N PRO A 351 -10.11 15.93 5.71
CA PRO A 351 -10.18 16.72 4.47
C PRO A 351 -10.96 15.99 3.36
N ASN A 352 -11.22 14.69 3.54
CA ASN A 352 -12.01 13.90 2.60
C ASN A 352 -13.48 13.83 3.04
N THR A 353 -14.35 13.70 2.05
CA THR A 353 -15.77 13.41 2.19
C THR A 353 -16.15 12.23 1.29
N GLN A 354 -17.38 11.73 1.36
CA GLN A 354 -17.87 10.73 0.41
C GLN A 354 -17.81 11.20 -1.05
N TYR A 355 -17.81 12.51 -1.32
CA TYR A 355 -17.68 13.01 -2.69
C TYR A 355 -16.32 12.65 -3.29
N ASN A 356 -15.23 12.74 -2.51
CA ASN A 356 -13.90 12.34 -2.97
C ASN A 356 -13.89 10.88 -3.43
N ALA A 357 -14.49 9.99 -2.65
CA ALA A 357 -14.59 8.57 -3.00
C ALA A 357 -15.52 8.31 -4.20
N ILE A 358 -16.68 8.96 -4.26
CA ILE A 358 -17.64 8.74 -5.33
C ILE A 358 -17.11 9.26 -6.68
N PHE A 359 -16.53 10.46 -6.74
CA PHE A 359 -15.94 10.96 -7.98
C PHE A 359 -14.76 10.11 -8.45
N ASP A 360 -13.92 9.60 -7.53
CA ASP A 360 -12.86 8.65 -7.90
C ASP A 360 -13.42 7.33 -8.43
N ALA A 361 -14.47 6.79 -7.79
CA ALA A 361 -15.14 5.57 -8.24
C ALA A 361 -15.75 5.74 -9.64
N LEU A 362 -16.47 6.84 -9.88
CA LEU A 362 -17.03 7.18 -11.18
C LEU A 362 -15.91 7.31 -12.24
N ARG A 363 -14.78 7.92 -11.90
CA ARG A 363 -13.61 8.04 -12.79
C ARG A 363 -13.03 6.67 -13.18
N LYS A 364 -12.88 5.77 -12.20
CA LYS A 364 -12.38 4.40 -12.41
C LYS A 364 -13.32 3.59 -13.31
N ILE A 365 -14.61 3.57 -12.98
CA ILE A 365 -15.66 2.89 -13.77
C ILE A 365 -15.73 3.51 -15.18
N GLY A 366 -15.75 4.84 -15.27
CA GLY A 366 -15.79 5.57 -16.52
C GLY A 366 -17.09 5.38 -17.32
N ALA A 367 -18.22 5.14 -16.66
CA ALA A 367 -19.51 4.95 -17.32
C ALA A 367 -20.03 6.28 -17.93
N ALA A 368 -20.49 6.23 -19.18
CA ALA A 368 -20.84 7.42 -19.94
C ALA A 368 -22.13 8.10 -19.47
N ASP A 369 -23.06 7.34 -18.89
CA ASP A 369 -24.31 7.81 -18.31
C ASP A 369 -24.10 8.72 -17.07
N ALA A 370 -22.95 8.62 -16.40
CA ALA A 370 -22.55 9.53 -15.33
C ALA A 370 -22.12 10.92 -15.83
N ALA A 371 -21.77 11.07 -17.11
CA ALA A 371 -21.18 12.31 -17.63
C ALA A 371 -22.12 13.52 -17.47
N ALA A 372 -23.41 13.38 -17.83
CA ALA A 372 -24.37 14.47 -17.74
C ALA A 372 -24.68 14.88 -16.28
N PRO A 373 -24.98 13.94 -15.35
CA PRO A 373 -25.13 14.27 -13.92
C PRO A 373 -23.89 14.95 -13.33
N VAL A 374 -22.69 14.45 -13.62
CA VAL A 374 -21.44 15.05 -13.10
C VAL A 374 -21.19 16.43 -13.71
N ARG A 375 -21.49 16.62 -15.00
CA ARG A 375 -21.42 17.94 -15.64
C ARG A 375 -22.33 18.95 -14.98
N ALA A 376 -23.55 18.56 -14.63
CA ALA A 376 -24.52 19.46 -14.00
C ALA A 376 -24.00 20.03 -12.67
N MET A 377 -23.17 19.29 -11.93
CA MET A 377 -22.61 19.71 -10.63
C MET A 377 -21.51 20.77 -10.70
N TRP A 378 -20.94 21.03 -11.88
CA TRP A 378 -19.93 22.09 -12.05
C TRP A 378 -20.31 23.13 -13.09
N ALA A 379 -21.12 22.76 -14.08
CA ALA A 379 -21.69 23.70 -15.06
C ALA A 379 -22.89 24.49 -14.50
N GLY A 380 -23.33 24.18 -13.28
CA GLY A 380 -24.54 24.60 -12.58
C GLY A 380 -24.71 26.09 -12.23
N GLY A 381 -24.00 27.01 -12.89
CA GLY A 381 -24.37 28.44 -12.88
C GLY A 381 -25.71 28.76 -13.56
N GLY A 382 -26.44 27.75 -14.05
CA GLY A 382 -27.70 27.87 -14.79
C GLY A 382 -28.93 27.29 -14.08
N GLY A 383 -28.92 27.13 -12.76
CA GLY A 383 -30.17 26.96 -12.02
C GLY A 383 -31.06 28.16 -12.30
N ALA A 384 -32.32 27.94 -12.72
CA ALA A 384 -33.31 29.00 -12.82
C ALA A 384 -33.23 29.87 -11.56
N ALA A 385 -33.20 31.20 -11.71
CA ALA A 385 -33.21 32.13 -10.58
C ALA A 385 -34.23 31.62 -9.55
N PRO A 386 -33.86 31.52 -8.26
CA PRO A 386 -34.76 30.96 -7.25
C PRO A 386 -36.10 31.66 -7.39
N LYS A 387 -37.18 30.88 -7.55
CA LYS A 387 -38.53 31.45 -7.59
C LYS A 387 -38.69 32.28 -6.32
N LYS A 388 -39.18 33.51 -6.47
CA LYS A 388 -39.34 34.48 -5.38
C LYS A 388 -39.95 33.78 -4.15
N GLY A 389 -39.17 33.64 -3.08
CA GLY A 389 -39.58 32.94 -1.84
C GLY A 389 -38.88 31.60 -1.55
N GLN A 390 -38.07 31.06 -2.47
CA GLN A 390 -37.17 29.94 -2.16
C GLN A 390 -35.79 30.45 -1.70
N PRO A 391 -35.19 29.88 -0.65
CA PRO A 391 -33.79 30.14 -0.32
C PRO A 391 -32.94 29.77 -1.54
N ALA A 392 -31.98 30.64 -1.89
CA ALA A 392 -31.00 30.32 -2.92
C ALA A 392 -30.32 29.00 -2.54
N PRO A 393 -30.09 28.08 -3.49
CA PRO A 393 -29.25 26.93 -3.21
C PRO A 393 -27.91 27.46 -2.67
N PRO A 394 -27.34 26.83 -1.62
CA PRO A 394 -26.03 27.23 -1.13
C PRO A 394 -25.06 27.27 -2.32
N PRO A 395 -24.19 28.29 -2.42
CA PRO A 395 -23.21 28.34 -3.49
C PRO A 395 -22.50 27.00 -3.55
N GLU A 396 -22.61 26.32 -4.70
CA GLU A 396 -22.00 25.01 -4.90
C GLU A 396 -20.55 25.05 -4.42
N ASP A 397 -20.25 24.18 -3.47
CA ASP A 397 -18.93 24.08 -2.83
C ASP A 397 -17.83 23.95 -3.90
N LEU A 398 -16.83 24.83 -3.81
CA LEU A 398 -15.71 24.92 -4.73
C LEU A 398 -15.00 23.56 -4.89
N ASN A 399 -14.85 22.82 -3.79
CA ASN A 399 -14.21 21.51 -3.82
C ASN A 399 -15.05 20.50 -4.62
N THR A 400 -16.37 20.51 -4.45
CA THR A 400 -17.29 19.71 -5.25
C THR A 400 -17.13 19.99 -6.75
N LYS A 401 -17.04 21.27 -7.15
CA LYS A 401 -16.81 21.63 -8.56
C LYS A 401 -15.49 21.09 -9.09
N ILE A 402 -14.41 21.23 -8.32
CA ILE A 402 -13.08 20.73 -8.68
C ILE A 402 -13.13 19.21 -8.88
N LEU A 403 -13.73 18.46 -7.95
CA LEU A 403 -13.84 17.00 -8.06
C LEU A 403 -14.68 16.57 -9.28
N ALA A 404 -15.79 17.26 -9.53
CA ALA A 404 -16.67 16.95 -10.65
C ALA A 404 -15.99 17.25 -12.01
N ILE A 405 -15.28 18.37 -12.13
CA ILE A 405 -14.45 18.69 -13.31
C ILE A 405 -13.36 17.63 -13.50
N SER A 406 -12.71 17.19 -12.43
CA SER A 406 -11.63 16.20 -12.49
C SER A 406 -12.08 14.84 -13.00
N ALA A 407 -13.26 14.38 -12.55
CA ALA A 407 -13.84 13.11 -12.98
C ALA A 407 -14.37 13.16 -14.43
N TYR A 408 -14.91 14.30 -14.85
CA TYR A 408 -15.69 14.44 -16.09
C TYR A 408 -15.00 13.92 -17.37
N PRO A 409 -13.70 14.19 -17.64
CA PRO A 409 -13.02 13.71 -18.84
C PRO A 409 -12.99 12.19 -19.02
N PHE A 410 -13.11 11.44 -17.92
CA PHE A 410 -13.10 9.97 -17.91
C PHE A 410 -14.50 9.37 -18.15
N LEU A 411 -15.54 10.19 -17.99
CA LEU A 411 -16.94 9.81 -18.16
C LEU A 411 -17.43 10.12 -19.57
N THR A 412 -17.17 11.33 -20.06
CA THR A 412 -17.68 11.74 -21.38
C THR A 412 -17.03 10.95 -22.53
N ARG A 413 -17.81 10.79 -23.60
CA ARG A 413 -17.40 10.16 -24.87
C ARG A 413 -17.32 11.15 -26.02
N ASP A 414 -17.67 12.40 -25.78
CA ASP A 414 -17.71 13.48 -26.76
C ASP A 414 -16.95 14.72 -26.27
N GLY A 415 -17.02 15.80 -27.05
CA GLY A 415 -16.45 17.11 -26.70
C GLY A 415 -17.40 18.00 -25.90
N ALA A 416 -18.48 17.46 -25.32
CA ALA A 416 -19.42 18.28 -24.57
C ALA A 416 -18.73 18.86 -23.33
N GLY A 417 -18.99 20.14 -23.05
CA GLY A 417 -18.39 20.84 -21.91
C GLY A 417 -16.98 21.39 -22.15
N THR A 418 -16.30 21.07 -23.26
CA THR A 418 -14.97 21.60 -23.58
C THR A 418 -14.95 23.13 -23.59
N GLU A 419 -15.91 23.78 -24.26
CA GLU A 419 -16.01 25.25 -24.29
C GLU A 419 -16.17 25.86 -22.88
N ALA A 420 -17.05 25.29 -22.06
CA ALA A 420 -17.27 25.75 -20.69
C ALA A 420 -16.02 25.59 -19.81
N LEU A 421 -15.29 24.48 -19.95
CA LEU A 421 -14.03 24.26 -19.24
C LEU A 421 -12.94 25.23 -19.70
N GLY A 422 -12.84 25.49 -21.01
CA GLY A 422 -11.93 26.49 -21.56
C GLY A 422 -12.24 27.89 -21.03
N ALA A 423 -13.52 28.25 -20.92
CA ALA A 423 -13.96 29.51 -20.32
C ALA A 423 -13.57 29.62 -18.83
N ILE A 424 -13.75 28.57 -18.03
CA ILE A 424 -13.32 28.55 -16.62
C ILE A 424 -11.80 28.67 -16.52
N ALA A 425 -11.03 27.94 -17.34
CA ALA A 425 -9.57 28.03 -17.36
C ALA A 425 -9.07 29.46 -17.69
N ALA A 426 -9.75 30.13 -18.61
CA ALA A 426 -9.48 31.50 -19.03
C ALA A 426 -9.97 32.58 -18.05
N ASP A 427 -10.89 32.26 -17.12
CA ASP A 427 -11.46 33.24 -16.20
C ASP A 427 -10.48 33.61 -15.08
N ASN A 428 -9.92 34.81 -15.18
CA ASN A 428 -8.98 35.34 -14.19
C ASN A 428 -9.60 35.65 -12.82
N LYS A 429 -10.93 35.61 -12.69
CA LYS A 429 -11.65 35.80 -11.43
C LYS A 429 -11.96 34.48 -10.73
N ALA A 430 -11.82 33.35 -11.42
CA ALA A 430 -12.01 32.04 -10.82
C ALA A 430 -10.84 31.68 -9.89
N ASP A 431 -11.14 30.82 -8.92
CA ASP A 431 -10.13 30.26 -8.01
C ASP A 431 -9.01 29.54 -8.79
N ASP A 432 -7.76 29.71 -8.37
CA ASP A 432 -6.59 29.19 -9.10
C ASP A 432 -6.59 27.66 -9.20
N THR A 433 -7.07 26.94 -8.18
CA THR A 433 -7.16 25.47 -8.21
C THR A 433 -8.26 25.04 -9.16
N LEU A 434 -9.42 25.71 -9.13
CA LEU A 434 -10.51 25.46 -10.09
C LEU A 434 -10.05 25.67 -11.54
N ARG A 435 -9.29 26.73 -11.81
CA ARG A 435 -8.77 27.03 -13.15
C ARG A 435 -7.78 25.98 -13.64
N GLN A 436 -6.91 25.49 -12.77
CA GLN A 436 -5.94 24.44 -13.11
C GLN A 436 -6.65 23.12 -13.44
N GLU A 437 -7.64 22.73 -12.64
CA GLU A 437 -8.39 21.51 -12.90
C GLU A 437 -9.24 21.64 -14.17
N ALA A 438 -9.86 22.80 -14.39
CA ALA A 438 -10.59 23.11 -15.63
C ALA A 438 -9.67 23.08 -16.86
N ALA A 439 -8.46 23.63 -16.78
CA ALA A 439 -7.49 23.59 -17.87
C ALA A 439 -7.01 22.17 -18.17
N THR A 440 -6.80 21.36 -17.14
CA THR A 440 -6.45 19.95 -17.29
C THR A 440 -7.58 19.18 -17.96
N ALA A 441 -8.82 19.35 -17.48
CA ALA A 441 -10.00 18.71 -18.05
C ALA A 441 -10.29 19.16 -19.49
N PHE A 442 -10.13 20.46 -19.77
CA PHE A 442 -10.21 21.04 -21.10
C PHE A 442 -9.20 20.39 -22.05
N ALA A 443 -7.93 20.31 -21.66
CA ALA A 443 -6.89 19.69 -22.48
C ALA A 443 -7.06 18.17 -22.66
N ARG A 444 -7.69 17.50 -21.69
CA ARG A 444 -8.09 16.09 -21.79
C ARG A 444 -9.29 15.88 -22.73
N LEU A 445 -10.03 16.92 -23.13
CA LEU A 445 -11.24 16.78 -23.96
C LEU A 445 -11.13 17.44 -25.33
N SER A 446 -10.31 18.47 -25.47
CA SER A 446 -10.16 19.19 -26.71
C SER A 446 -9.56 18.32 -27.82
N ASN A 447 -10.13 18.50 -29.02
CA ASN A 447 -9.67 17.91 -30.27
C ASN A 447 -9.53 18.98 -31.38
N ASP A 448 -9.79 20.26 -31.07
CA ASP A 448 -9.76 21.35 -32.05
C ASP A 448 -8.37 22.02 -32.00
N PRO A 449 -7.65 22.14 -33.12
CA PRO A 449 -6.40 22.91 -33.17
C PRO A 449 -6.51 24.34 -32.65
N LYS A 450 -7.69 24.98 -32.72
CA LYS A 450 -7.90 26.35 -32.23
C LYS A 450 -7.82 26.47 -30.71
N ASP A 451 -8.13 25.40 -30.00
CA ASP A 451 -8.09 25.35 -28.53
C ASP A 451 -6.66 25.46 -27.98
N LEU A 452 -5.65 25.17 -28.80
CA LEU A 452 -4.25 25.40 -28.47
C LEU A 452 -3.98 26.87 -28.16
N ASN A 453 -4.64 27.80 -28.86
CA ASN A 453 -4.47 29.24 -28.64
C ASN A 453 -4.86 29.64 -27.22
N ILE A 454 -5.89 29.00 -26.63
CA ILE A 454 -6.32 29.28 -25.25
C ILE A 454 -5.19 28.95 -24.26
N LEU A 455 -4.52 27.80 -24.44
CA LEU A 455 -3.41 27.40 -23.58
C LEU A 455 -2.14 28.22 -23.84
N GLU A 456 -1.87 28.59 -25.10
CA GLU A 456 -0.76 29.47 -25.46
C GLU A 456 -0.93 30.87 -24.84
N ASP A 457 -2.13 31.45 -24.89
CA ASP A 457 -2.45 32.75 -24.30
C ASP A 457 -2.35 32.69 -22.76
N LEU A 458 -2.84 31.62 -22.14
CA LEU A 458 -2.69 31.38 -20.71
C LEU A 458 -1.22 31.24 -20.32
N ALA A 459 -0.44 30.43 -21.03
CA ALA A 459 0.99 30.28 -20.79
C ALA A 459 1.71 31.63 -20.91
N LYS A 460 1.45 32.39 -21.99
CA LYS A 460 2.01 33.73 -22.20
C LYS A 460 1.69 34.66 -21.05
N LYS A 461 0.42 34.73 -20.62
CA LYS A 461 -0.02 35.56 -19.50
C LYS A 461 0.80 35.27 -18.23
N TYR A 462 1.01 33.99 -17.92
CA TYR A 462 1.75 33.59 -16.72
C TYR A 462 3.27 33.79 -16.86
N PHE A 463 3.85 33.66 -18.06
CA PHE A 463 5.23 34.08 -18.29
C PHE A 463 5.41 35.59 -18.12
N ASP A 464 4.49 36.40 -18.65
CA ASP A 464 4.52 37.85 -18.52
C ASP A 464 4.39 38.25 -17.03
N ALA A 465 3.51 37.60 -16.27
CA ALA A 465 3.39 37.79 -14.82
C ALA A 465 4.64 37.37 -14.04
N SER A 466 5.25 36.24 -14.41
CA SER A 466 6.52 35.77 -13.84
C SER A 466 7.64 36.79 -14.10
N ALA A 467 7.78 37.26 -15.33
CA ALA A 467 8.79 38.25 -15.71
C ALA A 467 8.58 39.58 -14.96
N ALA A 468 7.34 40.04 -14.82
CA ALA A 468 7.00 41.23 -14.05
C ALA A 468 7.39 41.08 -12.57
N LYS A 469 7.04 39.94 -11.94
CA LYS A 469 7.41 39.68 -10.53
C LYS A 469 8.91 39.51 -10.32
N LYS A 470 9.60 38.89 -11.28
CA LYS A 470 11.06 38.78 -11.23
C LYS A 470 11.73 40.14 -11.34
N LYS A 471 11.27 41.01 -12.24
CA LYS A 471 11.75 42.38 -12.37
C LYS A 471 11.50 43.20 -11.09
N GLU A 472 10.34 43.03 -10.46
CA GLU A 472 10.01 43.64 -9.17
C GLU A 472 10.97 43.16 -8.06
N ALA A 473 11.21 41.85 -7.99
CA ALA A 473 12.14 41.24 -7.05
C ALA A 473 13.57 41.77 -7.23
N ASP A 474 14.07 41.78 -8.47
CA ASP A 474 15.44 42.17 -8.83
C ASP A 474 15.72 43.68 -8.66
N GLY A 475 14.71 44.48 -8.36
CA GLY A 475 14.85 45.90 -8.03
C GLY A 475 15.28 46.13 -6.57
N LYS A 476 14.60 47.09 -5.91
CA LYS A 476 14.88 47.48 -4.53
C LYS A 476 14.88 46.29 -3.53
N PRO A 477 13.92 45.34 -3.57
CA PRO A 477 13.90 44.23 -2.62
C PRO A 477 15.16 43.39 -2.63
N LYS A 478 15.74 43.11 -3.81
CA LYS A 478 17.01 42.38 -3.92
C LYS A 478 18.18 43.16 -3.33
N ALA A 479 18.28 44.45 -3.63
CA ALA A 479 19.35 45.29 -3.07
C ALA A 479 19.29 45.34 -1.53
N GLU A 480 18.08 45.41 -0.96
CA GLU A 480 17.86 45.36 0.49
C GLU A 480 18.19 43.97 1.06
N ALA A 481 17.80 42.90 0.38
CA ALA A 481 18.16 41.53 0.76
C ALA A 481 19.69 41.31 0.74
N ASP A 482 20.37 41.73 -0.32
CA ASP A 482 21.84 41.62 -0.46
C ASP A 482 22.56 42.45 0.62
N ALA A 483 22.02 43.63 0.97
CA ALA A 483 22.56 44.45 2.06
C ALA A 483 22.35 43.77 3.43
N ALA A 484 21.16 43.21 3.67
CA ALA A 484 20.86 42.46 4.89
C ALA A 484 21.73 41.21 5.02
N ASP A 485 21.98 40.48 3.91
CA ASP A 485 22.87 39.32 3.87
C ASP A 485 24.29 39.69 4.29
N LYS A 486 24.84 40.81 3.80
CA LYS A 486 26.16 41.30 4.21
C LYS A 486 26.24 41.60 5.71
N VAL A 487 25.22 42.26 6.26
CA VAL A 487 25.15 42.56 7.71
C VAL A 487 25.02 41.28 8.53
N PHE A 488 24.19 40.35 8.08
CA PHE A 488 23.96 39.07 8.75
C PHE A 488 25.24 38.20 8.76
N GLU A 489 25.94 38.09 7.65
CA GLU A 489 27.22 37.36 7.57
C GLU A 489 28.32 38.00 8.41
N ALA A 490 28.36 39.33 8.52
CA ALA A 490 29.27 40.01 9.46
C ALA A 490 28.95 39.63 10.92
N LYS A 491 27.67 39.63 11.31
CA LYS A 491 27.24 39.23 12.66
C LYS A 491 27.46 37.74 12.95
N LYS A 492 27.32 36.89 11.93
CA LYS A 492 27.64 35.47 12.04
C LYS A 492 29.13 35.26 12.34
N LYS A 493 30.02 35.96 11.61
CA LYS A 493 31.47 35.94 11.87
C LYS A 493 31.84 36.47 13.25
N GLU A 494 31.15 37.51 13.75
CA GLU A 494 31.34 38.00 15.13
C GLU A 494 31.02 36.91 16.17
N VAL A 495 29.91 36.18 16.01
CA VAL A 495 29.55 35.07 16.90
C VAL A 495 30.54 33.92 16.81
N GLU A 496 30.92 33.50 15.59
CA GLU A 496 31.89 32.43 15.38
C GLU A 496 33.24 32.77 16.03
N LYS A 497 33.70 34.02 15.88
CA LYS A 497 34.89 34.53 16.56
C LYS A 497 34.73 34.53 18.08
N ALA A 498 33.63 35.06 18.62
CA ALA A 498 33.38 35.10 20.06
C ALA A 498 33.30 33.71 20.70
N LYS A 499 32.81 32.70 19.97
CA LYS A 499 32.82 31.30 20.40
C LYS A 499 34.22 30.69 20.39
N SER A 500 34.97 30.93 19.31
CA SER A 500 36.37 30.51 19.20
C SER A 500 37.23 31.12 20.30
N ASP A 501 37.08 32.42 20.56
CA ASP A 501 37.84 33.13 21.58
C ASP A 501 37.46 32.66 22.99
N LEU A 502 36.17 32.42 23.26
CA LEU A 502 35.73 31.81 24.53
C LEU A 502 36.34 30.43 24.73
N LEU A 503 36.34 29.57 23.70
CA LEU A 503 36.92 28.23 23.80
C LEU A 503 38.42 28.28 24.15
N LYS A 504 39.18 29.15 23.47
CA LYS A 504 40.60 29.38 23.80
C LYS A 504 40.77 29.88 25.24
N PHE A 505 39.92 30.81 25.65
CA PHE A 505 39.95 31.40 26.99
C PHE A 505 39.62 30.38 28.09
N THR A 506 38.72 29.43 27.85
CA THR A 506 38.40 28.34 28.79
C THR A 506 39.50 27.29 28.93
N HIS A 507 40.42 27.21 27.97
CA HIS A 507 41.56 26.29 27.98
C HIS A 507 42.87 26.93 28.47
N ASP A 508 42.86 28.24 28.75
CA ASP A 508 44.01 28.96 29.28
C ASP A 508 44.08 28.81 30.81
N THR A 509 45.07 28.06 31.28
CA THR A 509 45.28 27.75 32.71
C THR A 509 45.68 28.96 33.55
N SER A 510 45.97 30.11 32.93
CA SER A 510 46.23 31.37 33.61
C SER A 510 44.96 32.17 33.95
N LYS A 511 43.78 31.76 33.47
CA LYS A 511 42.51 32.46 33.70
C LYS A 511 41.77 31.92 34.90
N THR A 512 41.18 32.83 35.68
CA THR A 512 40.38 32.46 36.85
C THR A 512 38.95 32.06 36.44
N ALA A 513 38.24 31.37 37.34
CA ALA A 513 36.83 31.07 37.14
C ALA A 513 35.96 32.34 36.96
N ALA A 514 36.34 33.45 37.59
CA ALA A 514 35.66 34.74 37.42
C ALA A 514 35.85 35.29 36.00
N ASP A 515 37.06 35.17 35.45
CA ASP A 515 37.38 35.59 34.08
C ASP A 515 36.60 34.76 33.04
N ILE A 516 36.53 33.44 33.22
CA ILE A 516 35.77 32.54 32.35
C ILE A 516 34.27 32.88 32.37
N LYS A 517 33.71 33.16 33.55
CA LYS A 517 32.31 33.57 33.70
C LYS A 517 32.03 34.90 32.99
N ALA A 518 32.95 35.87 33.10
CA ALA A 518 32.84 37.14 32.40
C ALA A 518 32.91 36.97 30.86
N ALA A 519 33.86 36.14 30.37
CA ALA A 519 33.97 35.83 28.94
C ALA A 519 32.73 35.12 28.40
N THR A 520 32.15 34.18 29.16
CA THR A 520 30.92 33.48 28.77
C THR A 520 29.73 34.43 28.70
N ALA A 521 29.60 35.36 29.67
CA ALA A 521 28.56 36.38 29.64
C ALA A 521 28.71 37.33 28.43
N ALA A 522 29.95 37.70 28.09
CA ALA A 522 30.23 38.51 26.90
C ALA A 522 29.86 37.78 25.60
N THR A 523 30.26 36.51 25.44
CA THR A 523 29.88 35.70 24.27
C THR A 523 28.37 35.51 24.16
N LYS A 524 27.67 35.28 25.29
CA LYS A 524 26.21 35.20 25.30
C LYS A 524 25.53 36.49 24.81
N LYS A 525 26.06 37.66 25.19
CA LYS A 525 25.57 38.96 24.69
C LYS A 525 25.73 39.09 23.16
N VAL A 526 26.83 38.58 22.61
CA VAL A 526 27.05 38.53 21.15
C VAL A 526 26.06 37.57 20.48
N GLU A 527 25.81 36.39 21.08
CA GLU A 527 24.80 35.44 20.58
C GLU A 527 23.38 36.01 20.59
N ASP A 528 22.99 36.72 21.66
CA ASP A 528 21.67 37.34 21.76
C ASP A 528 21.52 38.48 20.73
N GLY A 529 22.58 39.26 20.48
CA GLY A 529 22.63 40.22 19.38
C GLY A 529 22.46 39.57 18.00
N PHE A 530 23.03 38.39 17.79
CA PHE A 530 22.86 37.63 16.56
C PHE A 530 21.45 37.07 16.38
N LYS A 531 20.76 36.64 17.45
CA LYS A 531 19.34 36.25 17.38
C LYS A 531 18.48 37.41 16.89
N GLU A 532 18.75 38.62 17.34
CA GLU A 532 18.03 39.81 16.87
C GLU A 532 18.39 40.14 15.42
N ALA A 533 19.68 40.10 15.06
CA ALA A 533 20.12 40.25 13.67
C ALA A 533 19.46 39.22 12.72
N LYS A 534 19.22 37.99 13.18
CA LYS A 534 18.49 36.95 12.43
C LYS A 534 17.03 37.33 12.18
N LYS A 535 16.34 37.95 13.15
CA LYS A 535 14.97 38.43 12.95
C LYS A 535 14.92 39.58 11.94
N VAL A 536 15.82 40.55 12.09
CA VAL A 536 15.93 41.70 11.17
C VAL A 536 16.27 41.22 9.75
N HIS A 537 17.22 40.31 9.61
CA HIS A 537 17.56 39.67 8.33
C HIS A 537 16.37 38.98 7.69
N LYS A 538 15.64 38.15 8.45
CA LYS A 538 14.45 37.45 7.94
C LYS A 538 13.40 38.45 7.44
N ALA A 539 13.16 39.54 8.18
CA ALA A 539 12.20 40.57 7.78
C ALA A 539 12.65 41.32 6.52
N ALA A 540 13.93 41.66 6.40
CA ALA A 540 14.49 42.37 5.25
C ALA A 540 14.52 41.50 3.96
N VAL A 541 14.76 40.20 4.09
CA VAL A 541 14.83 39.27 2.95
C VAL A 541 13.45 38.75 2.51
N ALA A 542 12.44 38.80 3.38
CA ALA A 542 11.11 38.27 3.10
C ALA A 542 10.45 38.88 1.84
N PRO A 543 10.47 40.21 1.60
CA PRO A 543 9.89 40.79 0.38
C PRO A 543 10.50 40.24 -0.91
N TYR A 544 11.84 40.15 -0.98
CA TYR A 544 12.54 39.56 -2.13
C TYR A 544 12.15 38.09 -2.33
N LYS A 545 12.21 37.27 -1.27
CA LYS A 545 11.85 35.84 -1.35
C LYS A 545 10.40 35.63 -1.76
N ASN A 546 9.46 36.44 -1.25
CA ASN A 546 8.06 36.34 -1.60
C ASN A 546 7.83 36.64 -3.09
N LEU A 547 8.45 37.69 -3.63
CA LEU A 547 8.35 38.02 -5.06
C LEU A 547 9.06 37.00 -5.95
N GLU A 548 10.23 36.50 -5.53
CA GLU A 548 10.95 35.45 -6.25
C GLU A 548 10.15 34.14 -6.29
N ASN A 549 9.54 33.75 -5.17
CA ASN A 549 8.68 32.56 -5.10
C ASN A 549 7.41 32.74 -5.95
N ALA A 550 6.79 33.93 -5.95
CA ALA A 550 5.65 34.23 -6.81
C ALA A 550 6.03 34.15 -8.30
N ALA A 551 7.19 34.67 -8.69
CA ALA A 551 7.69 34.54 -10.07
C ALA A 551 7.89 33.06 -10.45
N LYS A 552 8.52 32.26 -9.58
CA LYS A 552 8.69 30.81 -9.80
C LYS A 552 7.35 30.08 -9.92
N ALA A 553 6.37 30.41 -9.08
CA ALA A 553 5.02 29.82 -9.14
C ALA A 553 4.32 30.15 -10.47
N TYR A 554 4.36 31.41 -10.92
CA TYR A 554 3.80 31.80 -12.21
C TYR A 554 4.49 31.11 -13.39
N LYS A 555 5.82 30.97 -13.36
CA LYS A 555 6.55 30.18 -14.37
C LYS A 555 6.10 28.71 -14.35
N GLY A 556 5.89 28.13 -13.16
CA GLY A 556 5.33 26.78 -13.00
C GLY A 556 3.95 26.62 -13.64
N TYR A 557 3.04 27.57 -13.42
CA TYR A 557 1.73 27.56 -14.09
C TYR A 557 1.85 27.69 -15.61
N ALA A 558 2.70 28.58 -16.11
CA ALA A 558 2.93 28.72 -17.55
C ALA A 558 3.41 27.39 -18.18
N ARG A 559 4.35 26.71 -17.51
CA ARG A 559 4.83 25.38 -17.92
C ARG A 559 3.73 24.33 -17.89
N MET A 560 2.86 24.34 -16.88
CA MET A 560 1.71 23.43 -16.81
C MET A 560 0.77 23.61 -18.02
N PHE A 561 0.44 24.84 -18.43
CA PHE A 561 -0.37 25.08 -19.63
C PHE A 561 0.34 24.61 -20.91
N GLN A 562 1.66 24.80 -21.02
CA GLN A 562 2.45 24.25 -22.13
C GLN A 562 2.47 22.71 -22.11
N THR A 563 2.46 22.07 -20.95
CA THR A 563 2.29 20.61 -20.86
C THR A 563 0.89 20.16 -21.27
N HIS A 564 -0.14 20.98 -21.07
CA HIS A 564 -1.48 20.72 -21.59
C HIS A 564 -1.57 20.84 -23.12
N ILE A 565 -0.76 21.69 -23.76
CA ILE A 565 -0.64 21.76 -25.22
C ILE A 565 -0.31 20.37 -25.81
N ALA A 566 0.58 19.60 -25.18
CA ALA A 566 0.93 18.25 -25.63
C ALA A 566 -0.27 17.27 -25.61
N ARG A 567 -1.24 17.46 -24.70
CA ARG A 567 -2.47 16.65 -24.69
C ARG A 567 -3.32 16.94 -25.92
N ILE A 568 -3.50 18.21 -26.25
CA ILE A 568 -4.29 18.60 -27.43
C ILE A 568 -3.55 18.26 -28.73
N GLU A 569 -2.22 18.43 -28.78
CA GLU A 569 -1.38 18.11 -29.93
C GLU A 569 -1.58 16.66 -30.39
N ILE A 570 -1.49 15.70 -29.47
CA ILE A 570 -1.66 14.28 -29.81
C ILE A 570 -3.07 14.01 -30.33
N ALA A 571 -4.09 14.63 -29.73
CA ALA A 571 -5.46 14.48 -30.18
C ALA A 571 -5.67 15.02 -31.60
N VAL A 572 -5.12 16.20 -31.89
CA VAL A 572 -5.14 16.82 -33.21
C VAL A 572 -4.38 15.98 -34.24
N ARG A 573 -3.21 15.46 -33.87
CA ARG A 573 -2.36 14.64 -34.74
C ARG A 573 -2.97 13.28 -35.04
N CYS A 574 -3.44 12.57 -34.01
CA CYS A 574 -3.96 11.21 -34.13
C CYS A 574 -5.43 11.15 -34.54
N LYS A 575 -6.23 12.22 -34.31
CA LYS A 575 -7.66 12.25 -34.62
C LYS A 575 -8.40 11.06 -34.00
N GLN A 576 -8.88 10.13 -34.82
CA GLN A 576 -9.56 8.89 -34.40
C GLN A 576 -8.73 7.63 -34.70
N ASP A 577 -7.46 7.79 -35.11
CA ASP A 577 -6.57 6.67 -35.39
C ASP A 577 -6.03 6.07 -34.09
N ILE A 578 -6.58 4.92 -33.72
CA ILE A 578 -6.21 4.18 -32.52
C ILE A 578 -4.75 3.71 -32.54
N ASN A 579 -4.20 3.41 -33.73
CA ASN A 579 -2.80 2.97 -33.85
C ASN A 579 -1.83 4.14 -33.62
N CYS A 580 -2.21 5.36 -34.04
CA CYS A 580 -1.45 6.56 -33.70
C CYS A 580 -1.41 6.81 -32.18
N TYR A 581 -2.53 6.64 -31.48
CA TYR A 581 -2.56 6.73 -30.02
C TYR A 581 -1.71 5.62 -29.37
N ALA A 582 -1.81 4.38 -29.84
CA ALA A 582 -1.00 3.26 -29.34
C ALA A 582 0.51 3.51 -29.53
N ALA A 583 0.93 4.05 -30.68
CA ALA A 583 2.31 4.41 -30.94
C ALA A 583 2.80 5.51 -29.98
N SER A 584 1.92 6.46 -29.63
CA SER A 584 2.23 7.56 -28.71
C SER A 584 2.50 7.10 -27.28
N LEU A 585 2.13 5.86 -26.90
CA LEU A 585 2.47 5.29 -25.59
C LEU A 585 3.97 5.08 -25.39
N LYS A 586 4.75 5.03 -26.48
CA LYS A 586 6.20 4.82 -26.49
C LYS A 586 6.98 6.07 -26.88
N ILE A 587 6.32 7.23 -26.94
CA ILE A 587 6.95 8.48 -27.36
C ILE A 587 8.07 8.87 -26.40
N LYS A 588 9.22 9.25 -26.96
CA LYS A 588 10.37 9.73 -26.18
C LYS A 588 10.22 11.23 -25.87
N PRO A 589 10.84 11.74 -24.79
CA PRO A 589 10.83 13.17 -24.45
C PRO A 589 11.19 14.09 -25.62
N ASP A 590 12.27 13.80 -26.35
CA ASP A 590 12.69 14.61 -27.50
C ASP A 590 11.70 14.57 -28.67
N GLU A 591 11.04 13.43 -28.89
CA GLU A 591 10.03 13.31 -29.94
C GLU A 591 8.76 14.07 -29.56
N ALA A 592 8.34 13.99 -28.30
CA ALA A 592 7.25 14.81 -27.77
C ALA A 592 7.59 16.30 -27.90
N ALA A 593 8.82 16.69 -27.59
CA ALA A 593 9.27 18.06 -27.75
C ALA A 593 9.24 18.51 -29.22
N LYS A 594 9.73 17.67 -30.14
CA LYS A 594 9.68 17.93 -31.59
C LYS A 594 8.25 18.14 -32.09
N ASN A 595 7.30 17.31 -31.67
CA ASN A 595 5.90 17.43 -32.07
C ASN A 595 5.24 18.73 -31.59
N ASN A 596 5.68 19.23 -30.42
CA ASN A 596 5.15 20.45 -29.80
C ASN A 596 5.89 21.74 -30.18
N ALA A 597 7.00 21.66 -30.92
CA ALA A 597 7.86 22.82 -31.21
C ALA A 597 7.17 23.94 -32.01
N LYS A 598 6.11 23.63 -32.75
CA LYS A 598 5.29 24.64 -33.45
C LYS A 598 4.40 25.48 -32.52
N TYR A 599 4.12 24.99 -31.31
CA TYR A 599 3.23 25.63 -30.34
C TYR A 599 4.00 26.23 -29.15
N ILE A 600 5.14 25.62 -28.80
CA ILE A 600 5.96 26.01 -27.66
C ILE A 600 7.27 26.63 -28.17
N LYS A 601 7.33 27.96 -28.19
CA LYS A 601 8.43 28.71 -28.82
C LYS A 601 9.78 28.55 -28.13
N ASP A 602 9.79 28.31 -26.83
CA ASP A 602 11.01 28.20 -26.02
C ASP A 602 11.44 26.73 -25.77
N ILE A 603 10.84 25.77 -26.49
CA ILE A 603 11.03 24.33 -26.25
C ILE A 603 12.47 23.85 -26.41
N LYS A 604 13.27 24.56 -27.21
CA LYS A 604 14.68 24.26 -27.44
C LYS A 604 15.54 24.45 -26.17
N ASP A 605 15.05 25.27 -25.23
CA ASP A 605 15.75 25.61 -24.00
C ASP A 605 15.25 24.77 -22.80
N TRP A 606 14.38 23.77 -23.06
CA TRP A 606 13.79 22.94 -22.02
C TRP A 606 14.76 21.86 -21.52
N SER A 607 14.70 21.60 -20.22
CA SER A 607 15.41 20.48 -19.62
C SER A 607 14.81 19.12 -20.04
N GLU A 608 15.57 18.05 -19.85
CA GLU A 608 15.07 16.68 -20.07
C GLU A 608 13.82 16.37 -19.23
N ASP A 609 13.76 16.88 -17.99
CA ASP A 609 12.58 16.72 -17.12
C ASP A 609 11.36 17.47 -17.66
N GLU A 610 11.53 18.68 -18.21
CA GLU A 610 10.44 19.44 -18.82
C GLU A 610 9.92 18.73 -20.08
N LYS A 611 10.82 18.23 -20.94
CA LYS A 611 10.44 17.42 -22.13
C LYS A 611 9.74 16.13 -21.73
N LYS A 612 10.20 15.49 -20.64
CA LYS A 612 9.56 14.29 -20.08
C LYS A 612 8.10 14.58 -19.72
N GLY A 613 7.82 15.73 -19.11
CA GLY A 613 6.45 16.17 -18.82
C GLY A 613 5.54 16.22 -20.06
N LEU A 614 6.06 16.62 -21.23
CA LEU A 614 5.30 16.59 -22.49
C LEU A 614 4.96 15.16 -22.93
N ALA A 615 5.94 14.26 -22.84
CA ALA A 615 5.73 12.85 -23.16
C ALA A 615 4.69 12.23 -22.22
N GLU A 616 4.79 12.47 -20.92
CA GLU A 616 3.84 11.94 -19.92
C GLU A 616 2.41 12.45 -20.16
N ALA A 617 2.25 13.74 -20.45
CA ALA A 617 0.96 14.33 -20.79
C ALA A 617 0.37 13.75 -22.08
N GLY A 618 1.21 13.58 -23.10
CA GLY A 618 0.82 12.94 -24.35
C GLY A 618 0.35 11.49 -24.15
N VAL A 619 1.10 10.72 -23.37
CA VAL A 619 0.76 9.33 -23.03
C VAL A 619 -0.58 9.27 -22.28
N GLU A 620 -0.80 10.15 -21.29
CA GLU A 620 -2.09 10.24 -20.59
C GLU A 620 -3.25 10.48 -21.56
N ARG A 621 -3.12 11.46 -22.48
CA ARG A 621 -4.16 11.71 -23.50
C ARG A 621 -4.41 10.48 -24.38
N ALA A 622 -3.34 9.85 -24.86
CA ALA A 622 -3.44 8.68 -25.71
C ALA A 622 -4.16 7.53 -25.01
N MET A 623 -3.86 7.27 -23.74
CA MET A 623 -4.54 6.24 -22.95
C MET A 623 -6.01 6.57 -22.70
N LEU A 624 -6.35 7.85 -22.48
CA LEU A 624 -7.73 8.28 -22.34
C LEU A 624 -8.53 8.00 -23.62
N GLU A 625 -7.99 8.35 -24.79
CA GLU A 625 -8.64 8.11 -26.08
C GLU A 625 -8.74 6.62 -26.42
N ILE A 626 -7.71 5.82 -26.13
CA ILE A 626 -7.77 4.36 -26.23
C ILE A 626 -8.89 3.80 -25.33
N GLY A 627 -8.97 4.27 -24.07
CA GLY A 627 -10.01 3.84 -23.13
C GLY A 627 -11.43 4.19 -23.58
N LYS A 628 -11.63 5.34 -24.24
CA LYS A 628 -12.93 5.75 -24.80
C LYS A 628 -13.44 4.82 -25.90
N GLN A 629 -12.53 4.16 -26.64
CA GLN A 629 -12.90 3.18 -27.67
C GLN A 629 -13.45 1.87 -27.07
N GLY A 630 -13.22 1.61 -25.78
CA GLY A 630 -13.69 0.42 -25.08
C GLY A 630 -13.25 -0.87 -25.76
N ALA A 631 -14.19 -1.81 -25.96
CA ALA A 631 -13.90 -3.11 -26.57
C ALA A 631 -13.29 -3.04 -28.00
N LYS A 632 -13.45 -1.93 -28.73
CA LYS A 632 -12.80 -1.74 -30.05
C LYS A 632 -11.27 -1.67 -29.94
N ALA A 633 -10.76 -1.30 -28.77
CA ALA A 633 -9.34 -1.23 -28.47
C ALA A 633 -8.76 -2.54 -27.90
N ALA A 634 -9.53 -3.63 -27.86
CA ALA A 634 -9.12 -4.87 -27.20
C ALA A 634 -7.79 -5.45 -27.71
N SER A 635 -7.44 -5.22 -28.98
CA SER A 635 -6.15 -5.63 -29.56
C SER A 635 -4.94 -4.96 -28.90
N LEU A 636 -5.13 -3.85 -28.18
CA LEU A 636 -4.09 -3.13 -27.46
C LEU A 636 -3.89 -3.60 -26.01
N THR A 637 -4.70 -4.53 -25.52
CA THR A 637 -4.64 -5.01 -24.12
C THR A 637 -3.23 -5.38 -23.69
N ASP A 638 -2.51 -6.14 -24.52
CA ASP A 638 -1.14 -6.55 -24.23
C ASP A 638 -0.15 -5.39 -24.17
N THR A 639 -0.31 -4.42 -25.06
CA THR A 639 0.53 -3.21 -25.07
C THR A 639 0.34 -2.40 -23.79
N LEU A 640 -0.90 -2.29 -23.31
CA LEU A 640 -1.20 -1.59 -22.06
C LEU A 640 -0.70 -2.36 -20.85
N LEU A 641 -0.86 -3.68 -20.81
CA LEU A 641 -0.34 -4.52 -19.73
C LEU A 641 1.19 -4.42 -19.62
N ASP A 642 1.91 -4.35 -20.74
CA ASP A 642 3.36 -4.14 -20.72
C ASP A 642 3.73 -2.75 -20.16
N ALA A 643 2.93 -1.73 -20.48
CA ALA A 643 3.08 -0.38 -19.92
C ALA A 643 2.72 -0.28 -18.44
N ALA A 644 2.00 -1.25 -17.86
CA ALA A 644 1.65 -1.28 -16.43
C ALA A 644 2.91 -1.40 -15.53
N LYS A 645 4.05 -1.85 -16.08
CA LYS A 645 5.35 -1.92 -15.40
C LYS A 645 6.07 -0.58 -15.30
N SER A 646 5.51 0.49 -15.87
CA SER A 646 6.16 1.81 -15.88
C SER A 646 6.37 2.35 -14.47
N ASP A 647 7.57 2.88 -14.22
CA ASP A 647 7.90 3.62 -13.00
C ASP A 647 7.32 5.05 -13.00
N VAL A 648 6.75 5.47 -14.12
CA VAL A 648 6.09 6.76 -14.23
C VAL A 648 4.65 6.64 -13.71
N ARG A 649 4.40 7.28 -12.56
CA ARG A 649 3.10 7.23 -11.86
C ARG A 649 1.92 7.54 -12.79
N LEU A 650 2.00 8.63 -13.56
CA LEU A 650 0.91 9.06 -14.44
C LEU A 650 0.61 8.04 -15.54
N VAL A 651 1.65 7.44 -16.13
CA VAL A 651 1.53 6.42 -17.17
C VAL A 651 0.84 5.19 -16.59
N ARG A 652 1.36 4.65 -15.48
CA ARG A 652 0.79 3.46 -14.84
C ARG A 652 -0.65 3.68 -14.39
N GLN A 653 -0.96 4.82 -13.76
CA GLN A 653 -2.34 5.17 -13.39
C GLN A 653 -3.28 5.21 -14.61
N SER A 654 -2.82 5.79 -15.72
CA SER A 654 -3.61 5.89 -16.95
C SER A 654 -3.86 4.50 -17.58
N VAL A 655 -2.89 3.59 -17.52
CA VAL A 655 -3.06 2.19 -17.92
C VAL A 655 -4.16 1.52 -17.08
N LEU A 656 -4.09 1.65 -15.75
CA LEU A 656 -5.05 1.02 -14.84
C LEU A 656 -6.49 1.52 -15.06
N LEU A 657 -6.68 2.78 -15.49
CA LEU A 657 -7.99 3.36 -15.81
C LEU A 657 -8.55 2.94 -17.19
N ALA A 658 -7.68 2.55 -18.12
CA ALA A 658 -8.06 2.15 -19.48
C ALA A 658 -8.28 0.63 -19.60
N LEU A 659 -7.45 -0.18 -18.94
CA LEU A 659 -7.46 -1.65 -19.06
C LEU A 659 -8.84 -2.29 -18.82
N PRO A 660 -9.59 -1.98 -17.74
CA PRO A 660 -10.91 -2.58 -17.50
C PRO A 660 -11.92 -2.36 -18.63
N LYS A 661 -11.74 -1.28 -19.40
CA LYS A 661 -12.67 -0.85 -20.45
C LYS A 661 -12.38 -1.51 -21.80
N ILE A 662 -11.12 -1.90 -22.03
CA ILE A 662 -10.67 -2.42 -23.33
C ILE A 662 -10.44 -3.93 -23.32
N ALA A 663 -10.03 -4.50 -22.18
CA ALA A 663 -9.66 -5.90 -22.10
C ALA A 663 -10.89 -6.80 -22.31
N LYS A 664 -10.73 -7.85 -23.13
CA LYS A 664 -11.76 -8.89 -23.24
C LYS A 664 -11.86 -9.64 -21.92
N LEU A 665 -13.09 -9.94 -21.51
CA LEU A 665 -13.37 -10.77 -20.34
C LEU A 665 -13.88 -12.15 -20.80
N PRO A 666 -13.35 -13.25 -20.26
CA PRO A 666 -12.19 -13.29 -19.35
C PRO A 666 -10.88 -12.92 -20.06
N CYS A 667 -9.97 -12.25 -19.34
CA CYS A 667 -8.63 -11.92 -19.86
C CYS A 667 -7.65 -13.03 -19.49
N SER A 668 -6.99 -13.65 -20.48
CA SER A 668 -6.15 -14.84 -20.26
C SER A 668 -4.82 -14.54 -19.55
N ASN A 669 -4.22 -13.37 -19.80
CA ASN A 669 -2.87 -13.03 -19.31
C ASN A 669 -2.82 -11.77 -18.44
N CYS A 670 -3.97 -11.16 -18.13
CA CYS A 670 -4.02 -9.96 -17.30
C CYS A 670 -3.46 -10.21 -15.89
N GLU A 671 -3.80 -11.34 -15.26
CA GLU A 671 -3.32 -11.67 -13.92
C GLU A 671 -1.78 -11.76 -13.89
N ASP A 672 -1.17 -12.58 -14.75
CA ASP A 672 0.28 -12.78 -14.80
C ASP A 672 1.05 -11.49 -15.09
N LYS A 673 0.57 -10.67 -16.03
CA LYS A 673 1.23 -9.40 -16.37
C LYS A 673 1.09 -8.36 -15.27
N LEU A 674 -0.04 -8.33 -14.56
CA LEU A 674 -0.23 -7.42 -13.43
C LEU A 674 0.57 -7.89 -12.21
N ASP A 675 0.68 -9.19 -11.96
CA ASP A 675 1.59 -9.76 -10.94
C ASP A 675 3.04 -9.36 -11.24
N ALA A 676 3.48 -9.46 -12.50
CA ALA A 676 4.81 -8.99 -12.91
C ALA A 676 4.99 -7.46 -12.73
N ALA A 677 3.94 -6.66 -12.89
CA ALA A 677 3.97 -5.21 -12.65
C ALA A 677 4.01 -4.86 -11.15
N ILE A 678 3.32 -5.64 -10.31
CA ILE A 678 3.39 -5.52 -8.85
C ILE A 678 4.83 -5.81 -8.40
N LYS A 679 5.41 -6.95 -8.82
CA LYS A 679 6.80 -7.33 -8.52
C LYS A 679 7.80 -6.26 -8.97
N ALA A 680 7.63 -5.71 -10.17
CA ALA A 680 8.52 -4.64 -10.68
C ALA A 680 8.47 -3.34 -9.84
N GLY A 681 7.36 -3.10 -9.12
CA GLY A 681 7.19 -1.94 -8.24
C GLY A 681 7.56 -2.19 -6.78
N GLU A 682 7.88 -3.43 -6.38
CA GLU A 682 8.22 -3.75 -4.99
C GLU A 682 9.46 -2.96 -4.51
N GLY A 683 9.40 -2.49 -3.26
CA GLY A 683 10.45 -1.65 -2.67
C GLY A 683 10.47 -0.19 -3.16
N LYS A 684 9.72 0.17 -4.21
CA LYS A 684 9.65 1.55 -4.73
C LYS A 684 8.56 2.35 -4.00
N THR A 685 8.96 3.17 -3.04
CA THR A 685 8.02 3.98 -2.22
C THR A 685 7.11 4.89 -3.06
N THR A 686 7.62 5.40 -4.19
CA THR A 686 6.85 6.24 -5.14
C THR A 686 5.72 5.49 -5.86
N LEU A 687 5.73 4.16 -5.84
CA LEU A 687 4.75 3.28 -6.47
C LEU A 687 3.89 2.50 -5.48
N GLY A 688 4.05 2.69 -4.16
CA GLY A 688 3.31 1.94 -3.14
C GLY A 688 1.79 1.95 -3.36
N ASP A 689 1.20 3.14 -3.50
CA ASP A 689 -0.23 3.31 -3.78
C ASP A 689 -0.63 2.66 -5.12
N LEU A 690 0.22 2.78 -6.15
CA LEU A 690 -0.06 2.20 -7.47
C LEU A 690 0.05 0.67 -7.47
N ASN A 691 0.91 0.08 -6.65
CA ASN A 691 0.97 -1.36 -6.45
C ASN A 691 -0.33 -1.87 -5.82
N LEU A 692 -0.92 -1.13 -4.87
CA LEU A 692 -2.24 -1.44 -4.34
C LEU A 692 -3.31 -1.38 -5.44
N GLU A 693 -3.38 -0.29 -6.21
CA GLU A 693 -4.36 -0.16 -7.31
C GLU A 693 -4.17 -1.25 -8.39
N THR A 694 -2.91 -1.63 -8.68
CA THR A 694 -2.59 -2.73 -9.61
C THR A 694 -3.08 -4.07 -9.05
N THR A 695 -2.96 -4.27 -7.73
CA THR A 695 -3.48 -5.46 -7.04
C THR A 695 -5.01 -5.51 -7.12
N MET A 696 -5.70 -4.37 -6.98
CA MET A 696 -7.16 -4.31 -7.13
C MET A 696 -7.57 -4.73 -8.55
N LEU A 697 -6.89 -4.19 -9.57
CA LEU A 697 -7.15 -4.54 -10.96
C LEU A 697 -6.86 -6.01 -11.26
N ARG A 698 -5.77 -6.56 -10.72
CA ARG A 698 -5.43 -7.98 -10.81
C ARG A 698 -6.53 -8.85 -10.19
N ASN A 699 -7.02 -8.47 -9.02
CA ASN A 699 -8.11 -9.17 -8.35
C ASN A 699 -9.41 -9.08 -9.15
N TYR A 700 -9.75 -7.92 -9.72
CA TYR A 700 -10.88 -7.79 -10.64
C TYR A 700 -10.81 -8.80 -11.80
N PHE A 701 -9.68 -8.86 -12.53
CA PHE A 701 -9.53 -9.77 -13.68
C PHE A 701 -9.55 -11.26 -13.32
N SER A 702 -9.29 -11.62 -12.06
CA SER A 702 -9.31 -13.02 -11.63
C SER A 702 -10.70 -13.66 -11.63
N TRP A 703 -11.75 -12.87 -11.40
CA TRP A 703 -13.13 -13.36 -11.39
C TRP A 703 -14.01 -12.72 -12.48
N ALA A 704 -13.57 -11.59 -13.04
CA ALA A 704 -14.30 -10.94 -14.12
C ALA A 704 -14.38 -11.87 -15.36
N GLY A 705 -15.57 -11.96 -15.96
CA GLY A 705 -15.84 -12.90 -17.06
C GLY A 705 -16.21 -14.32 -16.60
N GLY A 706 -16.56 -14.51 -15.33
CA GLY A 706 -17.06 -15.79 -14.81
C GLY A 706 -15.97 -16.82 -14.49
N LYS A 707 -14.71 -16.40 -14.45
CA LYS A 707 -13.59 -17.24 -14.02
C LYS A 707 -13.72 -17.55 -12.53
N THR A 708 -13.35 -18.77 -12.16
CA THR A 708 -12.99 -19.06 -10.77
C THR A 708 -11.70 -18.30 -10.48
N PRO A 709 -11.67 -17.43 -9.44
CA PRO A 709 -10.46 -16.71 -9.10
C PRO A 709 -9.26 -17.64 -8.88
N SER A 710 -8.15 -17.38 -9.55
CA SER A 710 -6.89 -18.09 -9.31
C SER A 710 -6.26 -17.59 -8.02
N ALA A 711 -5.75 -18.50 -7.18
CA ALA A 711 -4.90 -18.12 -6.06
C ALA A 711 -3.66 -17.35 -6.58
N PRO A 712 -3.08 -16.41 -5.81
CA PRO A 712 -1.77 -15.85 -6.14
C PRO A 712 -0.77 -16.99 -6.35
N THR A 713 -0.03 -16.96 -7.46
CA THR A 713 1.05 -17.93 -7.67
C THR A 713 2.03 -17.80 -6.52
N PRO A 714 2.31 -18.86 -5.75
CA PRO A 714 3.30 -18.80 -4.68
C PRO A 714 4.62 -18.29 -5.25
N GLU A 715 5.28 -17.39 -4.52
CA GLU A 715 6.61 -16.93 -4.85
C GLU A 715 7.51 -18.17 -5.00
N LYS A 716 7.91 -18.50 -6.23
CA LYS A 716 9.01 -19.45 -6.42
C LYS A 716 10.20 -18.79 -5.73
N ALA A 717 10.67 -19.38 -4.64
CA ALA A 717 11.91 -18.96 -4.00
C ALA A 717 12.99 -18.93 -5.09
N GLU A 718 13.37 -17.74 -5.54
CA GLU A 718 14.50 -17.58 -6.45
C GLU A 718 15.69 -18.17 -5.69
N ALA A 719 16.32 -19.19 -6.30
CA ALA A 719 17.56 -19.74 -5.77
C ALA A 719 18.51 -18.56 -5.51
N PRO A 720 19.17 -18.50 -4.33
CA PRO A 720 20.05 -17.38 -4.02
C PRO A 720 21.06 -17.23 -5.15
N ALA A 721 21.13 -16.02 -5.70
CA ALA A 721 22.10 -15.68 -6.74
C ALA A 721 23.50 -16.09 -6.24
N GLU A 722 24.15 -17.00 -6.96
CA GLU A 722 25.53 -17.39 -6.69
C GLU A 722 26.38 -16.11 -6.65
N LYS A 723 27.07 -15.91 -5.52
CA LYS A 723 28.03 -14.81 -5.32
C LYS A 723 29.40 -15.19 -5.84
#